data_AF-A0A958JL52-F1
#
_entry.id   AF-A0A958JL52-F1
#
_cell.length_a   1.000
_cell.length_b   1.000
_cell.length_c   1.000
_cell.angle_alpha   90.00
_cell.angle_beta   90.00
_cell.angle_gamma   90.00
#
_symmetry.space_group_name_H-M   'P 1'
#
loop_
_entity.id
_entity.type
_entity.pdbx_description
1 polymer ?
#
loop_
_entity_poly.entity_id
_entity_poly.type
_entity_poly.pdbx_seq_one_letter_code
_entity_poly.pdbx_strand_id
1 'polypeptide(L)'
;MERYHEWLVKTNFSFLKGASFPSDLIFRAYQLGYSSLCVNDFDGVYGLARCYRELKRIKKQYPDCSLSLQYGAEIHFSKDHDRPIALQDTISLIVRNAQGYKNLCSILSHSHRSGKKYAHISIDEFLSMDTEGLSLIQPMRGWVRKKEGEDYIKRIHAKHRENFYLALSLHCHPSEDLWAHRVLSWSEKYKIQTLCSQDVFFHHQNQKMVSDLLISIGCNKRLSQSKHLFFSNHLRSMQKKEILEKIYKKIPCFRQSMENSERLYQDCDFSLSSLCYHYPKEMIPEGLSSQEYLKKMVWENAYQKFSSKIPAKVQKTLLHELDLIQKLDFSDYFLTVWNIVRWARSRNILCQGRGSAANSAICFVLGITAVDPSQYDLLFERFMSMERGDPPDIDVDFEHERREEVVQYIYKQYGREKAAMVANVITYRKKGAIRAVGKALGIEEAIIRKASQLSSTKFFRGHGIKDTILSIKNEKEDFWNIAEHTWRLWIELSQRILGFPRHLGIHSGGFMISHIPIHHLVAQEPASMEGRTIVQWSKEDIEGLGFFKIDVLCLGMLTAIRKCFDLIAQSTGRRLTMYSLPYDDQETYQMIQRADTVGTFQIESRAQMSMLPRLKPQTFYDLVIEIAIIRPGPIQGKVIHPYLQRRESREKISYPHEKLRPILERTLGIPIFQEQAMRIAIAVGNFTPGEANELRKNIGLWNMKDFVRDLDPWIIKLQKGMRENHIPEDFIMQTVGQLKGFVHYGFPESHAVSFALIAYVSCYLKKHYPAQYFVAMLNSQPVGFYSSHALLQAAKRDGVEILPICIEKSFWDNSLKKKANGDICIRLGFRLIRGLSQKGIEGFLQSRESGKTWRNLDDFLKNHFFYRLDATALAAANAFFVWEKSRSDALWKVQAIPFCPLL
;
A
#
# COMPACT_ATOMS: atom_id res chain seq x y z
N MET A 1 -19.09 -36.31 -19.74
CA MET A 1 -18.82 -34.90 -20.13
C MET A 1 -17.31 -34.71 -20.13
N GLU A 2 -16.67 -34.76 -21.30
CA GLU A 2 -15.19 -34.70 -21.39
C GLU A 2 -14.64 -33.29 -21.12
N ARG A 3 -15.17 -32.28 -21.80
CA ARG A 3 -14.82 -30.86 -21.60
C ARG A 3 -15.92 -30.12 -20.85
N TYR A 4 -15.52 -29.27 -19.90
CA TYR A 4 -16.44 -28.39 -19.17
C TYR A 4 -15.78 -27.04 -18.93
N HIS A 5 -16.50 -25.98 -19.27
CA HIS A 5 -16.09 -24.59 -19.15
C HIS A 5 -17.03 -23.91 -18.18
N GLU A 6 -16.51 -23.40 -17.07
CA GLU A 6 -17.33 -22.65 -16.12
C GLU A 6 -17.24 -21.16 -16.45
N TRP A 7 -18.39 -20.57 -16.82
CA TRP A 7 -18.43 -19.20 -17.35
C TRP A 7 -18.73 -18.11 -16.32
N LEU A 8 -19.28 -18.45 -15.15
CA LEU A 8 -19.73 -17.45 -14.17
C LEU A 8 -19.08 -17.75 -12.81
N VAL A 9 -17.99 -17.05 -12.48
CA VAL A 9 -17.18 -17.30 -11.27
C VAL A 9 -16.86 -16.01 -10.56
N LYS A 10 -17.28 -15.92 -9.30
CA LYS A 10 -16.96 -14.82 -8.40
C LYS A 10 -15.85 -15.22 -7.44
N THR A 11 -14.78 -14.43 -7.42
CA THR A 11 -13.78 -14.50 -6.36
C THR A 11 -14.24 -13.68 -5.15
N ASN A 12 -13.52 -13.76 -4.04
CA ASN A 12 -13.79 -12.91 -2.89
C ASN A 12 -13.52 -11.42 -3.14
N PHE A 13 -12.96 -11.05 -4.30
CA PHE A 13 -12.87 -9.66 -4.75
C PHE A 13 -14.18 -9.12 -5.33
N SER A 14 -15.17 -9.98 -5.59
CA SER A 14 -16.57 -9.57 -5.53
C SER A 14 -16.92 -9.24 -4.06
N PHE A 15 -16.49 -8.07 -3.59
CA PHE A 15 -16.37 -7.73 -2.18
C PHE A 15 -17.63 -8.07 -1.39
N LEU A 16 -17.46 -8.82 -0.29
CA LEU A 16 -18.54 -9.24 0.63
C LEU A 16 -19.65 -10.09 -0.01
N LYS A 17 -19.49 -10.54 -1.26
CA LYS A 17 -20.44 -11.42 -1.98
C LYS A 17 -19.77 -12.76 -2.30
N GLY A 18 -18.60 -12.74 -2.95
CA GLY A 18 -17.84 -13.94 -3.26
C GLY A 18 -17.12 -14.50 -2.03
N ALA A 19 -17.08 -15.82 -1.90
CA ALA A 19 -16.64 -16.48 -0.67
C ALA A 19 -15.39 -17.35 -0.87
N SER A 20 -14.54 -17.10 -1.87
CA SER A 20 -13.35 -17.91 -2.13
C SER A 20 -12.18 -17.11 -2.67
N PHE A 21 -10.97 -17.44 -2.23
CA PHE A 21 -9.78 -16.81 -2.81
C PHE A 21 -9.58 -17.26 -4.26
N PRO A 22 -8.97 -16.41 -5.10
CA PRO A 22 -8.48 -16.80 -6.43
C PRO A 22 -7.72 -18.14 -6.45
N SER A 23 -6.81 -18.35 -5.50
CA SER A 23 -6.02 -19.58 -5.38
C SER A 23 -6.88 -20.83 -5.19
N ASP A 24 -7.89 -20.75 -4.32
CA ASP A 24 -8.76 -21.88 -4.00
C ASP A 24 -9.62 -22.26 -5.20
N LEU A 25 -10.10 -21.25 -5.95
CA LEU A 25 -10.92 -21.45 -7.15
C LEU A 25 -10.12 -22.12 -8.27
N ILE A 26 -8.91 -21.64 -8.56
CA ILE A 26 -8.06 -22.22 -9.60
C ILE A 26 -7.63 -23.64 -9.22
N PHE A 27 -7.18 -23.83 -7.98
CA PHE A 27 -6.77 -25.15 -7.51
C PHE A 27 -7.94 -26.15 -7.54
N ARG A 28 -9.13 -25.72 -7.13
CA ARG A 28 -10.33 -26.56 -7.17
C ARG A 28 -10.75 -26.91 -8.60
N ALA A 29 -10.71 -25.95 -9.53
CA ALA A 29 -11.03 -26.19 -10.94
C ALA A 29 -10.06 -27.22 -11.56
N TYR A 30 -8.77 -27.13 -11.24
CA TYR A 30 -7.77 -28.12 -11.61
C TYR A 30 -8.10 -29.51 -11.04
N GLN A 31 -8.40 -29.62 -9.73
CA GLN A 31 -8.77 -30.89 -9.09
C GLN A 31 -10.03 -31.54 -9.69
N LEU A 32 -10.99 -30.73 -10.16
CA LEU A 32 -12.21 -31.20 -10.80
C LEU A 32 -12.03 -31.47 -12.31
N GLY A 33 -10.83 -31.26 -12.83
CA GLY A 33 -10.47 -31.48 -14.23
C GLY A 33 -11.17 -30.53 -15.20
N TYR A 34 -11.59 -29.33 -14.78
CA TYR A 34 -12.24 -28.37 -15.69
C TYR A 34 -11.32 -27.98 -16.84
N SER A 35 -11.91 -27.74 -18.01
CA SER A 35 -11.17 -27.29 -19.19
C SER A 35 -10.80 -25.82 -19.08
N SER A 36 -11.77 -24.98 -18.69
CA SER A 36 -11.52 -23.56 -18.43
C SER A 36 -12.37 -23.00 -17.29
N LEU A 37 -11.91 -21.87 -16.75
CA LEU A 37 -12.59 -21.08 -15.75
C LEU A 37 -12.67 -19.62 -16.22
N CYS A 38 -13.86 -19.04 -16.32
CA CYS A 38 -14.04 -17.62 -16.59
C CYS A 38 -14.27 -16.85 -15.29
N VAL A 39 -13.32 -15.99 -14.93
CA VAL A 39 -13.42 -15.16 -13.73
C VAL A 39 -14.05 -13.83 -14.12
N ASN A 40 -15.14 -13.48 -13.44
CA ASN A 40 -15.93 -12.28 -13.71
C ASN A 40 -16.43 -11.66 -12.43
N ASP A 41 -15.52 -11.08 -11.64
CA ASP A 41 -15.91 -10.36 -10.43
C ASP A 41 -16.91 -9.24 -10.72
N PHE A 42 -17.70 -8.90 -9.70
CA PHE A 42 -18.66 -7.80 -9.80
C PHE A 42 -17.95 -6.47 -9.99
N ASP A 43 -18.38 -5.73 -11.02
CA ASP A 43 -18.00 -4.35 -11.31
C ASP A 43 -16.48 -4.11 -11.40
N GLY A 44 -15.69 -5.15 -11.66
CA GLY A 44 -14.26 -4.96 -11.78
C GLY A 44 -13.47 -6.19 -12.18
N VAL A 45 -12.21 -5.94 -12.52
CA VAL A 45 -11.21 -6.95 -12.89
C VAL A 45 -10.33 -7.36 -11.71
N TYR A 46 -10.82 -7.16 -10.49
CA TYR A 46 -10.08 -7.23 -9.23
C TYR A 46 -9.32 -8.56 -9.01
N GLY A 47 -9.98 -9.71 -9.24
CA GLY A 47 -9.42 -11.03 -9.03
C GLY A 47 -8.56 -11.59 -10.18
N LEU A 48 -8.56 -10.94 -11.35
CA LEU A 48 -8.01 -11.52 -12.58
C LEU A 48 -6.49 -11.76 -12.51
N ALA A 49 -5.72 -10.74 -12.12
CA ALA A 49 -4.26 -10.84 -12.00
C ALA A 49 -3.82 -11.95 -11.03
N ARG A 50 -4.57 -12.12 -9.93
CA ARG A 50 -4.32 -13.16 -8.93
C ARG A 50 -4.63 -14.55 -9.49
N CYS A 51 -5.77 -14.73 -10.14
CA CYS A 51 -6.13 -16.00 -10.78
C CYS A 51 -5.09 -16.41 -11.83
N TYR A 52 -4.63 -15.46 -12.64
CA TYR A 52 -3.60 -15.67 -13.65
C TYR A 52 -2.25 -16.12 -13.05
N ARG A 53 -1.79 -15.44 -12.00
CA ARG A 53 -0.58 -15.84 -11.26
C ARG A 53 -0.70 -17.23 -10.65
N GLU A 54 -1.83 -17.54 -10.03
CA GLU A 54 -2.05 -18.85 -9.43
C GLU A 54 -2.11 -19.97 -10.48
N LEU A 55 -2.71 -19.72 -11.65
CA LEU A 55 -2.69 -20.67 -12.76
C LEU A 55 -1.27 -20.91 -13.26
N LYS A 56 -0.45 -19.86 -13.42
CA LYS A 56 0.97 -20.00 -13.77
C LYS A 56 1.73 -20.85 -12.75
N ARG A 57 1.50 -20.62 -11.47
CA ARG A 57 2.10 -21.41 -10.37
C ARG A 57 1.70 -22.88 -10.47
N ILE A 58 0.41 -23.16 -10.65
CA ILE A 58 -0.11 -24.52 -10.78
C ILE A 58 0.47 -25.21 -12.02
N LYS A 59 0.54 -24.55 -13.18
CA LYS A 59 1.15 -25.13 -14.39
C LYS A 59 2.64 -25.43 -14.23
N LYS A 60 3.37 -24.61 -13.47
CA LYS A 60 4.78 -24.88 -13.13
C LYS A 60 4.92 -26.10 -12.22
N GLN A 61 4.01 -26.27 -11.26
CA GLN A 61 4.01 -27.37 -10.31
C GLN A 61 3.47 -28.69 -10.89
N TYR A 62 2.49 -28.60 -11.80
CA TYR A 62 1.80 -29.71 -12.43
C TYR A 62 1.79 -29.51 -13.96
N PRO A 63 2.82 -30.01 -14.67
CA PRO A 63 2.96 -29.81 -16.12
C PRO A 63 1.77 -30.32 -16.95
N ASP A 64 1.05 -31.34 -16.46
CA ASP A 64 -0.13 -31.92 -17.11
C ASP A 64 -1.41 -31.07 -16.96
N CYS A 65 -1.33 -29.90 -16.30
CA CYS A 65 -2.48 -29.04 -16.07
C CYS A 65 -2.99 -28.41 -17.38
N SER A 66 -4.08 -28.97 -17.90
CA SER A 66 -4.79 -28.47 -19.10
C SER A 66 -5.73 -27.28 -18.84
N LEU A 67 -5.89 -26.84 -17.59
CA LEU A 67 -6.78 -25.74 -17.23
C LEU A 67 -6.35 -24.43 -17.91
N SER A 68 -7.31 -23.74 -18.51
CA SER A 68 -7.17 -22.38 -19.05
C SER A 68 -8.04 -21.38 -18.27
N LEU A 69 -7.67 -20.10 -18.37
CA LEU A 69 -8.36 -18.99 -17.71
C LEU A 69 -9.00 -18.11 -18.78
N GLN A 70 -10.28 -17.81 -18.60
CA GLN A 70 -11.00 -16.81 -19.38
C GLN A 70 -11.29 -15.60 -18.49
N TYR A 71 -11.42 -14.43 -19.12
CA TYR A 71 -11.45 -13.15 -18.41
C TYR A 71 -12.77 -12.43 -18.65
N GLY A 72 -13.27 -11.76 -17.62
CA GLY A 72 -14.51 -10.99 -17.71
C GLY A 72 -14.75 -10.15 -16.47
N ALA A 73 -15.91 -9.51 -16.45
CA ALA A 73 -16.49 -8.89 -15.26
C ALA A 73 -18.02 -8.89 -15.37
N GLU A 74 -18.70 -8.83 -14.23
CA GLU A 74 -20.17 -8.75 -14.21
C GLU A 74 -20.62 -7.36 -13.76
N ILE A 75 -21.33 -6.64 -14.63
CA ILE A 75 -21.73 -5.25 -14.41
C ILE A 75 -23.14 -5.15 -13.84
N HIS A 76 -23.37 -4.20 -12.94
CA HIS A 76 -24.69 -3.90 -12.40
C HIS A 76 -25.42 -2.80 -13.16
N PHE A 77 -26.74 -2.98 -13.31
CA PHE A 77 -27.63 -1.99 -13.93
C PHE A 77 -28.47 -1.19 -12.93
N SER A 78 -28.29 -1.44 -11.63
CA SER A 78 -29.04 -0.78 -10.56
C SER A 78 -28.12 -0.26 -9.48
N LYS A 79 -28.47 0.89 -8.89
CA LYS A 79 -27.73 1.51 -7.78
C LYS A 79 -27.82 0.71 -6.47
N ASP A 80 -28.81 -0.17 -6.32
CA ASP A 80 -29.00 -0.95 -5.08
C ASP A 80 -28.36 -2.35 -5.19
N HIS A 81 -27.19 -2.48 -4.57
CA HIS A 81 -26.42 -3.73 -4.50
C HIS A 81 -26.71 -4.53 -3.22
N ASP A 82 -27.54 -4.00 -2.30
CA ASP A 82 -27.83 -4.59 -0.99
C ASP A 82 -29.02 -5.57 -1.05
N ARG A 83 -29.73 -5.63 -2.18
CA ARG A 83 -30.76 -6.64 -2.47
C ARG A 83 -30.17 -8.05 -2.67
N PRO A 84 -30.98 -9.14 -2.54
CA PRO A 84 -30.50 -10.50 -2.78
C PRO A 84 -29.78 -10.63 -4.13
N ILE A 85 -28.61 -11.27 -4.16
CA ILE A 85 -27.79 -11.44 -5.38
C ILE A 85 -28.61 -12.06 -6.52
N ALA A 86 -29.47 -13.01 -6.19
CA ALA A 86 -30.39 -13.65 -7.13
C ALA A 86 -31.33 -12.69 -7.88
N LEU A 87 -31.61 -11.51 -7.31
CA LEU A 87 -32.49 -10.49 -7.87
C LEU A 87 -31.72 -9.30 -8.48
N GLN A 88 -30.39 -9.34 -8.45
CA GLN A 88 -29.53 -8.29 -9.02
C GLN A 88 -29.56 -8.38 -10.55
N ASP A 89 -29.85 -7.25 -11.18
CA ASP A 89 -29.92 -7.04 -12.62
C ASP A 89 -28.51 -6.75 -13.12
N THR A 90 -27.92 -7.78 -13.72
CA THR A 90 -26.52 -7.83 -14.09
C THR A 90 -26.33 -8.58 -15.40
N ILE A 91 -25.23 -8.27 -16.10
CA ILE A 91 -24.75 -9.02 -17.26
C ILE A 91 -23.28 -9.31 -17.07
N SER A 92 -22.87 -10.55 -17.33
CA SER A 92 -21.46 -10.91 -17.40
C SER A 92 -20.90 -10.61 -18.78
N LEU A 93 -19.84 -9.82 -18.84
CA LEU A 93 -19.08 -9.51 -20.04
C LEU A 93 -17.86 -10.42 -20.10
N ILE A 94 -17.73 -11.18 -21.18
CA ILE A 94 -16.66 -12.15 -21.43
C ILE A 94 -15.74 -11.58 -22.50
N VAL A 95 -14.44 -11.58 -22.23
CA VAL A 95 -13.42 -11.07 -23.13
C VAL A 95 -13.07 -12.15 -24.14
N ARG A 96 -13.31 -11.88 -25.43
CA ARG A 96 -12.84 -12.74 -26.51
C ARG A 96 -11.41 -12.41 -26.91
N ASN A 97 -11.12 -11.12 -27.11
CA ASN A 97 -9.82 -10.67 -27.60
C ASN A 97 -9.32 -9.39 -26.91
N ALA A 98 -8.14 -8.90 -27.30
CA ALA A 98 -7.51 -7.72 -26.72
C ALA A 98 -8.38 -6.45 -26.86
N GLN A 99 -9.13 -6.29 -27.96
CA GLN A 99 -10.05 -5.16 -28.12
C GLN A 99 -11.23 -5.27 -27.13
N GLY A 100 -11.77 -6.48 -26.96
CA GLY A 100 -12.77 -6.79 -25.94
C GLY A 100 -12.31 -6.41 -24.54
N TYR A 101 -11.06 -6.71 -24.18
CA TYR A 101 -10.52 -6.34 -22.86
C TYR A 101 -10.49 -4.83 -22.63
N LYS A 102 -10.11 -4.04 -23.64
CA LYS A 102 -10.13 -2.57 -23.56
C LYS A 102 -11.56 -2.06 -23.38
N ASN A 103 -12.50 -2.61 -24.16
CA ASN A 103 -13.91 -2.25 -24.09
C ASN A 103 -14.52 -2.61 -22.72
N LEU A 104 -14.18 -3.79 -22.16
CA LEU A 104 -14.55 -4.18 -20.80
C LEU A 104 -14.08 -3.14 -19.78
N CYS A 105 -12.79 -2.81 -19.80
CA CYS A 105 -12.21 -1.86 -18.85
C CYS A 105 -12.78 -0.44 -19.02
N SER A 106 -13.11 -0.04 -20.25
CA SER A 106 -13.80 1.23 -20.54
C SER A 106 -15.21 1.27 -19.94
N ILE A 107 -16.01 0.21 -20.16
CA ILE A 107 -17.37 0.07 -19.59
C ILE A 107 -17.32 0.09 -18.06
N LEU A 108 -16.40 -0.68 -17.46
CA LEU A 108 -16.20 -0.69 -16.01
C LEU A 108 -15.84 0.70 -15.50
N SER A 109 -14.85 1.35 -16.12
CA SER A 109 -14.41 2.69 -15.72
C SER A 109 -15.55 3.71 -15.82
N HIS A 110 -16.40 3.61 -16.85
CA HIS A 110 -17.60 4.44 -17.00
C HIS A 110 -18.61 4.18 -15.88
N SER A 111 -18.92 2.91 -15.59
CA SER A 111 -19.89 2.53 -14.54
C SER A 111 -19.51 3.02 -13.14
N HIS A 112 -18.20 3.17 -12.88
CA HIS A 112 -17.68 3.72 -11.61
C HIS A 112 -17.75 5.24 -11.53
N ARG A 113 -17.71 5.98 -12.66
CA ARG A 113 -17.79 7.46 -12.65
C ARG A 113 -19.12 7.94 -12.06
N SER A 114 -20.21 7.24 -12.36
CA SER A 114 -21.57 7.63 -11.97
C SER A 114 -21.94 7.22 -10.54
N GLY A 115 -21.15 6.34 -9.91
CA GLY A 115 -21.45 5.72 -8.62
C GLY A 115 -20.51 6.11 -7.48
N LYS A 116 -21.02 6.82 -6.45
CA LYS A 116 -20.22 7.14 -5.24
C LYS A 116 -19.99 5.93 -4.31
N LYS A 117 -20.95 5.00 -4.24
CA LYS A 117 -20.92 3.83 -3.34
C LYS A 117 -20.83 2.51 -4.12
N TYR A 118 -21.59 2.42 -5.21
CA TYR A 118 -21.70 1.24 -6.05
C TYR A 118 -21.63 1.65 -7.52
N ALA A 119 -20.84 0.91 -8.30
CA ALA A 119 -20.78 1.07 -9.75
C ALA A 119 -22.13 0.68 -10.35
N HIS A 120 -22.60 1.41 -11.34
CA HIS A 120 -23.78 1.04 -12.10
C HIS A 120 -23.77 1.74 -13.45
N ILE A 121 -24.47 1.14 -14.42
CA ILE A 121 -24.66 1.72 -15.75
C ILE A 121 -26.12 1.54 -16.16
N SER A 122 -26.75 2.55 -16.76
CA SER A 122 -28.08 2.38 -17.31
C SER A 122 -28.04 1.50 -18.57
N ILE A 123 -29.19 0.91 -18.92
CA ILE A 123 -29.26 0.08 -20.14
C ILE A 123 -28.99 0.92 -21.40
N ASP A 124 -29.44 2.17 -21.44
CA ASP A 124 -29.27 3.05 -22.59
C ASP A 124 -27.80 3.45 -22.77
N GLU A 125 -27.12 3.81 -21.68
CA GLU A 125 -25.67 4.05 -21.68
C GLU A 125 -24.93 2.82 -22.17
N PHE A 126 -25.19 1.64 -21.60
CA PHE A 126 -24.54 0.39 -22.02
C PHE A 126 -24.77 0.07 -23.50
N LEU A 127 -26.00 0.24 -24.00
CA LEU A 127 -26.33 0.04 -25.41
C LEU A 127 -25.73 1.12 -26.33
N SER A 128 -25.23 2.24 -25.81
CA SER A 128 -24.45 3.21 -26.59
C SER A 128 -22.94 2.94 -26.61
N MET A 129 -22.42 2.13 -25.68
CA MET A 129 -20.98 1.86 -25.58
C MET A 129 -20.51 0.84 -26.62
N ASP A 130 -19.22 0.91 -26.97
CA ASP A 130 -18.59 -0.13 -27.78
C ASP A 130 -18.42 -1.43 -26.97
N THR A 131 -18.76 -2.55 -27.60
CA THR A 131 -18.73 -3.91 -27.04
C THR A 131 -18.04 -4.88 -27.99
N GLU A 132 -17.36 -4.38 -29.03
CA GLU A 132 -16.56 -5.20 -29.94
C GLU A 132 -15.56 -6.06 -29.15
N GLY A 133 -15.38 -7.32 -29.56
CA GLY A 133 -14.50 -8.27 -28.89
C GLY A 133 -15.04 -8.81 -27.56
N LEU A 134 -16.26 -8.44 -27.16
CA LEU A 134 -16.95 -9.03 -26.01
C LEU A 134 -18.02 -10.04 -26.44
N SER A 135 -18.30 -10.96 -25.54
CA SER A 135 -19.53 -11.75 -25.51
C SER A 135 -20.25 -11.51 -24.20
N LEU A 136 -21.58 -11.57 -24.21
CA LEU A 136 -22.41 -11.23 -23.06
C LEU A 136 -23.16 -12.47 -22.61
N ILE A 137 -23.14 -12.74 -21.32
CA ILE A 137 -23.89 -13.83 -20.69
C ILE A 137 -24.85 -13.22 -19.69
N GLN A 138 -26.15 -13.42 -19.92
CA GLN A 138 -27.18 -13.15 -18.92
C GLN A 138 -27.21 -14.30 -17.90
N PRO A 139 -26.86 -14.08 -16.62
CA PRO A 139 -27.04 -15.10 -15.59
C PRO A 139 -28.53 -15.40 -15.38
N MET A 140 -28.88 -16.59 -14.89
CA MET A 140 -30.25 -16.98 -14.50
C MET A 140 -30.69 -16.29 -13.17
N ARG A 141 -30.50 -14.97 -13.11
CA ARG A 141 -30.74 -14.02 -12.02
C ARG A 141 -31.40 -12.75 -12.57
N GLY A 142 -31.74 -11.81 -11.69
CA GLY A 142 -32.14 -10.46 -12.08
C GLY A 142 -33.33 -10.45 -13.02
N TRP A 143 -33.14 -9.88 -14.21
CA TRP A 143 -34.16 -9.80 -15.27
C TRP A 143 -34.77 -11.14 -15.64
N VAL A 144 -34.02 -12.24 -15.67
CA VAL A 144 -34.58 -13.58 -15.94
C VAL A 144 -35.62 -13.97 -14.90
N ARG A 145 -35.53 -13.46 -13.67
CA ARG A 145 -36.49 -13.78 -12.59
C ARG A 145 -37.69 -12.84 -12.55
N LYS A 146 -37.73 -11.79 -13.39
CA LYS A 146 -38.80 -10.79 -13.47
C LYS A 146 -39.58 -10.94 -14.78
N LYS A 147 -40.86 -10.52 -14.80
CA LYS A 147 -41.68 -10.60 -16.03
C LYS A 147 -41.23 -9.53 -17.04
N GLU A 148 -40.91 -8.35 -16.53
CA GLU A 148 -40.45 -7.18 -17.26
C GLU A 148 -39.04 -7.38 -17.85
N GLY A 149 -38.33 -8.44 -17.44
CA GLY A 149 -36.99 -8.76 -17.92
C GLY A 149 -36.91 -9.05 -19.41
N GLU A 150 -38.00 -9.55 -20.03
CA GLU A 150 -38.02 -9.91 -21.45
C GLU A 150 -37.66 -8.74 -22.36
N ASP A 151 -38.14 -7.53 -22.04
CA ASP A 151 -37.85 -6.34 -22.85
C ASP A 151 -36.35 -5.99 -22.86
N TYR A 152 -35.72 -5.99 -21.68
CA TYR A 152 -34.28 -5.76 -21.56
C TYR A 152 -33.46 -6.80 -22.34
N ILE A 153 -33.81 -8.08 -22.20
CA ILE A 153 -33.14 -9.19 -22.91
C ILE A 153 -33.25 -9.03 -24.42
N LYS A 154 -34.44 -8.66 -24.93
CA LYS A 154 -34.64 -8.38 -26.36
C LYS A 154 -33.77 -7.22 -26.85
N ARG A 155 -33.71 -6.13 -26.10
CA ARG A 155 -32.93 -4.94 -26.46
C ARG A 155 -31.43 -5.25 -26.53
N ILE A 156 -30.91 -6.01 -25.56
CA ILE A 156 -29.51 -6.45 -25.52
C ILE A 156 -29.22 -7.40 -26.69
N HIS A 157 -30.09 -8.38 -26.93
CA HIS A 157 -29.94 -9.31 -28.04
C HIS A 157 -29.99 -8.61 -29.41
N ALA A 158 -30.85 -7.60 -29.58
CA ALA A 158 -30.97 -6.86 -30.84
C ALA A 158 -29.65 -6.19 -31.26
N LYS A 159 -28.85 -5.73 -30.29
CA LYS A 159 -27.54 -5.13 -30.53
C LYS A 159 -26.43 -6.17 -30.71
N HIS A 160 -26.40 -7.22 -29.90
CA HIS A 160 -25.23 -8.13 -29.82
C HIS A 160 -25.40 -9.47 -30.55
N ARG A 161 -26.62 -9.81 -30.95
CA ARG A 161 -26.97 -10.97 -31.80
C ARG A 161 -26.33 -12.26 -31.29
N GLU A 162 -25.51 -12.92 -32.10
CA GLU A 162 -24.84 -14.19 -31.79
C GLU A 162 -23.85 -14.11 -30.62
N ASN A 163 -23.42 -12.91 -30.22
CA ASN A 163 -22.51 -12.72 -29.09
C ASN A 163 -23.23 -12.62 -27.73
N PHE A 164 -24.55 -12.82 -27.70
CA PHE A 164 -25.35 -12.80 -26.47
C PHE A 164 -25.92 -14.18 -26.14
N TYR A 165 -25.72 -14.59 -24.90
CA TYR A 165 -26.05 -15.92 -24.40
C TYR A 165 -26.90 -15.85 -23.14
N LEU A 166 -27.78 -16.84 -22.97
CA LEU A 166 -28.51 -17.07 -21.72
C LEU A 166 -27.89 -18.24 -20.95
N ALA A 167 -27.53 -18.00 -19.69
CA ALA A 167 -27.01 -19.05 -18.82
C ALA A 167 -28.14 -19.89 -18.22
N LEU A 168 -27.94 -21.21 -18.23
CA LEU A 168 -28.74 -22.19 -17.49
C LEU A 168 -27.95 -22.63 -16.26
N SER A 169 -28.42 -22.19 -15.09
CA SER A 169 -27.79 -22.46 -13.79
C SER A 169 -28.79 -23.13 -12.85
N LEU A 170 -28.66 -24.44 -12.67
CA LEU A 170 -29.58 -25.24 -11.87
C LEU A 170 -29.02 -25.45 -10.45
N HIS A 171 -29.73 -24.95 -9.45
CA HIS A 171 -29.42 -24.94 -8.03
C HIS A 171 -30.51 -25.63 -7.20
N CYS A 172 -31.42 -26.39 -7.81
CA CYS A 172 -32.53 -27.08 -7.14
C CYS A 172 -33.41 -26.11 -6.31
N HIS A 173 -33.65 -24.91 -6.83
CA HIS A 173 -34.58 -23.97 -6.21
C HIS A 173 -36.04 -24.36 -6.52
N PRO A 174 -37.02 -24.21 -5.60
CA PRO A 174 -38.42 -24.61 -5.86
C PRO A 174 -39.05 -23.94 -7.09
N SER A 175 -38.69 -22.69 -7.36
CA SER A 175 -39.13 -21.93 -8.55
C SER A 175 -38.17 -22.00 -9.74
N GLU A 176 -37.20 -22.91 -9.72
CA GLU A 176 -36.16 -23.00 -10.75
C GLU A 176 -36.71 -23.36 -12.13
N ASP A 177 -37.64 -24.31 -12.17
CA ASP A 177 -38.26 -24.78 -13.42
C ASP A 177 -38.93 -23.63 -14.17
N LEU A 178 -39.55 -22.68 -13.45
CA LEU A 178 -40.14 -21.48 -14.04
C LEU A 178 -39.09 -20.61 -14.75
N TRP A 179 -37.93 -20.41 -14.13
CA TRP A 179 -36.85 -19.58 -14.71
C TRP A 179 -36.13 -20.30 -15.84
N ALA A 180 -35.88 -21.59 -15.70
CA ALA A 180 -35.30 -22.42 -16.76
C ALA A 180 -36.23 -22.46 -17.99
N HIS A 181 -37.54 -22.66 -17.78
CA HIS A 181 -38.53 -22.60 -18.85
C HIS A 181 -38.54 -21.23 -19.55
N ARG A 182 -38.43 -20.13 -18.79
CA ARG A 182 -38.35 -18.79 -19.37
C ARG A 182 -37.10 -18.60 -20.22
N VAL A 183 -35.94 -19.07 -19.77
CA VAL A 183 -34.69 -19.05 -20.55
C VAL A 183 -34.85 -19.86 -21.85
N LEU A 184 -35.40 -21.07 -21.76
CA LEU A 184 -35.62 -21.94 -22.92
C LEU A 184 -36.60 -21.31 -23.92
N SER A 185 -37.72 -20.76 -23.42
CA SER A 185 -38.73 -20.08 -24.22
C SER A 185 -38.16 -18.86 -24.94
N TRP A 186 -37.37 -18.01 -24.25
CA TRP A 186 -36.71 -16.88 -24.88
C TRP A 186 -35.64 -17.31 -25.89
N SER A 187 -34.88 -18.36 -25.59
CA SER A 187 -33.91 -18.95 -26.51
C SER A 187 -34.58 -19.42 -27.80
N GLU A 188 -35.70 -20.13 -27.71
CA GLU A 188 -36.42 -20.65 -28.88
C GLU A 188 -37.08 -19.53 -29.70
N LYS A 189 -37.76 -18.60 -29.01
CA LYS A 189 -38.52 -17.48 -29.61
C LYS A 189 -37.61 -16.47 -30.30
N TYR A 190 -36.47 -16.15 -29.69
CA TYR A 190 -35.56 -15.11 -30.18
C TYR A 190 -34.28 -15.66 -30.81
N LYS A 191 -34.12 -16.99 -30.86
CA LYS A 191 -32.90 -17.68 -31.35
C LYS A 191 -31.64 -17.26 -30.60
N ILE A 192 -31.77 -16.96 -29.31
CA ILE A 192 -30.64 -16.65 -28.43
C ILE A 192 -29.95 -17.96 -28.02
N GLN A 193 -28.63 -18.01 -28.09
CA GLN A 193 -27.86 -19.18 -27.71
C GLN A 193 -27.88 -19.38 -26.18
N THR A 194 -27.84 -20.63 -25.75
CA THR A 194 -27.78 -21.00 -24.33
C THR A 194 -26.45 -21.66 -23.99
N LEU A 195 -26.02 -21.53 -22.73
CA LEU A 195 -24.84 -22.23 -22.19
C LEU A 195 -25.08 -22.69 -20.76
N CYS A 196 -24.44 -23.78 -20.37
CA CYS A 196 -24.51 -24.33 -19.02
C CYS A 196 -23.43 -23.68 -18.15
N SER A 197 -23.82 -23.20 -16.97
CA SER A 197 -22.89 -22.55 -16.03
C SER A 197 -23.42 -22.68 -14.61
N GLN A 198 -22.54 -22.91 -13.64
CA GLN A 198 -22.93 -23.10 -12.24
C GLN A 198 -23.20 -21.79 -11.53
N ASP A 199 -22.72 -20.65 -12.05
CA ASP A 199 -22.84 -19.35 -11.40
C ASP A 199 -22.25 -19.39 -9.97
N VAL A 200 -20.95 -19.71 -9.95
CA VAL A 200 -20.12 -20.06 -8.80
C VAL A 200 -19.80 -18.85 -7.94
N PHE A 201 -20.08 -18.97 -6.64
CA PHE A 201 -19.69 -17.99 -5.60
C PHE A 201 -18.64 -18.53 -4.64
N PHE A 202 -18.42 -19.84 -4.68
CA PHE A 202 -17.46 -20.48 -3.80
C PHE A 202 -16.87 -21.75 -4.41
N HIS A 203 -15.61 -22.04 -4.07
CA HIS A 203 -14.91 -23.24 -4.57
C HIS A 203 -15.48 -24.54 -3.98
N HIS A 204 -15.98 -24.52 -2.74
CA HIS A 204 -16.43 -25.74 -2.03
C HIS A 204 -17.69 -25.49 -1.19
N GLN A 205 -18.55 -26.50 -1.07
CA GLN A 205 -19.84 -26.41 -0.36
C GLN A 205 -19.74 -25.83 1.07
N ASN A 206 -18.66 -26.13 1.79
CA ASN A 206 -18.43 -25.64 3.14
C ASN A 206 -18.34 -24.10 3.22
N GLN A 207 -18.03 -23.40 2.12
CA GLN A 207 -17.98 -21.93 2.07
C GLN A 207 -19.36 -21.26 2.10
N LYS A 208 -20.46 -22.03 2.03
CA LYS A 208 -21.81 -21.45 2.14
C LYS A 208 -21.98 -20.61 3.42
N MET A 209 -21.49 -21.10 4.57
CA MET A 209 -21.54 -20.34 5.82
C MET A 209 -20.75 -19.02 5.77
N VAL A 210 -19.61 -19.02 5.07
CA VAL A 210 -18.80 -17.81 4.87
C VAL A 210 -19.51 -16.83 3.93
N SER A 211 -20.18 -17.32 2.89
CA SER A 211 -21.00 -16.48 2.00
C SER A 211 -22.12 -15.78 2.76
N ASP A 212 -22.88 -16.50 3.58
CA ASP A 212 -23.99 -15.94 4.37
C ASP A 212 -23.51 -14.88 5.38
N LEU A 213 -22.36 -15.15 6.01
CA LEU A 213 -21.67 -14.21 6.87
C LEU A 213 -21.26 -12.93 6.12
N LEU A 214 -20.60 -13.08 4.97
CA LEU A 214 -20.13 -11.95 4.17
C LEU A 214 -21.29 -11.07 3.68
N ILE A 215 -22.38 -11.68 3.20
CA ILE A 215 -23.61 -10.97 2.82
C ILE A 215 -24.17 -10.18 4.01
N SER A 216 -24.21 -10.79 5.20
CA SER A 216 -24.71 -10.12 6.41
C SER A 216 -23.83 -8.94 6.82
N ILE A 217 -22.50 -9.10 6.74
CA ILE A 217 -21.54 -8.02 6.99
C ILE A 217 -21.71 -6.90 5.97
N GLY A 218 -21.89 -7.22 4.68
CA GLY A 218 -22.09 -6.26 3.60
C GLY A 218 -23.34 -5.40 3.79
N CYS A 219 -24.45 -6.02 4.17
CA CYS A 219 -25.70 -5.31 4.46
C CYS A 219 -25.77 -4.69 5.86
N ASN A 220 -24.70 -4.82 6.66
CA ASN A 220 -24.63 -4.35 8.06
C ASN A 220 -25.80 -4.86 8.93
N LYS A 221 -26.17 -6.14 8.77
CA LYS A 221 -27.27 -6.81 9.47
C LYS A 221 -26.79 -8.06 10.21
N ARG A 222 -27.55 -8.50 11.22
CA ARG A 222 -27.29 -9.79 11.88
C ARG A 222 -27.68 -10.96 10.96
N LEU A 223 -27.06 -12.13 11.12
CA LEU A 223 -27.42 -13.34 10.37
C LEU A 223 -28.92 -13.65 10.46
N SER A 224 -29.52 -13.48 11.64
CA SER A 224 -30.95 -13.71 11.86
C SER A 224 -31.86 -12.80 11.03
N GLN A 225 -31.39 -11.61 10.66
CA GLN A 225 -32.12 -10.59 9.90
C GLN A 225 -31.87 -10.69 8.39
N SER A 226 -30.83 -11.41 7.97
CA SER A 226 -30.37 -11.48 6.57
C SER A 226 -30.78 -12.75 5.84
N LYS A 227 -31.58 -13.63 6.44
CA LYS A 227 -31.95 -14.94 5.86
C LYS A 227 -32.53 -14.85 4.44
N HIS A 228 -33.33 -13.82 4.16
CA HIS A 228 -33.94 -13.57 2.85
C HIS A 228 -32.95 -13.10 1.76
N LEU A 229 -31.72 -12.75 2.14
CA LEU A 229 -30.65 -12.30 1.23
C LEU A 229 -29.74 -13.44 0.78
N PHE A 230 -29.75 -14.58 1.48
CA PHE A 230 -28.83 -15.68 1.26
C PHE A 230 -29.20 -16.53 0.06
N PHE A 231 -28.21 -17.23 -0.49
CA PHE A 231 -28.50 -18.33 -1.40
C PHE A 231 -29.24 -19.45 -0.65
N SER A 232 -30.17 -20.12 -1.33
CA SER A 232 -31.01 -21.16 -0.72
C SER A 232 -30.22 -22.38 -0.23
N ASN A 233 -29.12 -22.72 -0.91
CA ASN A 233 -28.28 -23.88 -0.59
C ASN A 233 -26.83 -23.66 -1.07
N HIS A 234 -26.01 -24.73 -1.02
CA HIS A 234 -24.59 -24.70 -1.36
C HIS A 234 -24.29 -25.04 -2.84
N LEU A 235 -25.29 -25.17 -3.72
CA LEU A 235 -25.07 -25.64 -5.10
C LEU A 235 -24.39 -24.62 -6.03
N ARG A 236 -24.15 -23.40 -5.54
CA ARG A 236 -23.24 -22.42 -6.16
C ARG A 236 -21.76 -22.67 -5.83
N SER A 237 -21.45 -23.91 -5.47
CA SER A 237 -20.08 -24.44 -5.36
C SER A 237 -19.68 -25.18 -6.62
N MET A 238 -18.38 -25.23 -6.92
CA MET A 238 -17.86 -26.04 -8.01
C MET A 238 -18.09 -27.54 -7.77
N GLN A 239 -18.83 -28.17 -8.67
CA GLN A 239 -19.21 -29.58 -8.64
C GLN A 239 -18.34 -30.45 -9.52
N LYS A 240 -18.32 -31.75 -9.23
CA LYS A 240 -17.69 -32.72 -10.13
C LYS A 240 -18.46 -32.81 -11.45
N LYS A 241 -17.76 -33.08 -12.56
CA LYS A 241 -18.34 -33.18 -13.89
C LYS A 241 -19.47 -34.21 -13.96
N GLU A 242 -19.37 -35.33 -13.24
CA GLU A 242 -20.41 -36.37 -13.24
C GLU A 242 -21.72 -35.88 -12.61
N ILE A 243 -21.63 -34.98 -11.62
CA ILE A 243 -22.81 -34.37 -10.98
C ILE A 243 -23.44 -33.37 -11.95
N LEU A 244 -22.62 -32.52 -12.57
CA LEU A 244 -23.09 -31.53 -13.55
C LEU A 244 -23.77 -32.19 -14.73
N GLU A 245 -23.20 -33.28 -15.23
CA GLU A 245 -23.80 -34.05 -16.32
C GLU A 245 -25.16 -34.63 -15.92
N LYS A 246 -25.32 -35.15 -14.69
CA LYS A 246 -26.63 -35.62 -14.18
C LYS A 246 -27.66 -34.50 -14.05
N ILE A 247 -27.22 -33.30 -13.66
CA ILE A 247 -28.09 -32.13 -13.50
C ILE A 247 -28.53 -31.61 -14.88
N TYR A 248 -27.58 -31.35 -15.77
CA TYR A 248 -27.85 -30.69 -17.05
C TYR A 248 -28.43 -31.61 -18.11
N LYS A 249 -28.23 -32.94 -18.06
CA LYS A 249 -28.87 -33.90 -18.99
C LYS A 249 -30.40 -33.82 -19.01
N LYS A 250 -31.01 -33.26 -17.96
CA LYS A 250 -32.46 -33.05 -17.87
C LYS A 250 -32.95 -31.89 -18.74
N ILE A 251 -32.05 -31.02 -19.20
CA ILE A 251 -32.40 -29.87 -20.03
C ILE A 251 -32.46 -30.30 -21.51
N PRO A 252 -33.54 -29.97 -22.25
CA PRO A 252 -33.68 -30.34 -23.65
C PRO A 252 -32.52 -29.91 -24.56
N CYS A 253 -31.97 -28.70 -24.35
CA CYS A 253 -30.89 -28.15 -25.16
C CYS A 253 -29.47 -28.47 -24.64
N PHE A 254 -29.31 -29.44 -23.72
CA PHE A 254 -28.03 -29.70 -23.04
C PHE A 254 -26.84 -29.86 -24.00
N ARG A 255 -26.96 -30.72 -25.02
CA ARG A 255 -25.86 -30.95 -25.98
C ARG A 255 -25.48 -29.66 -26.72
N GLN A 256 -26.48 -28.93 -27.21
CA GLN A 256 -26.27 -27.65 -27.90
C GLN A 256 -25.65 -26.60 -26.96
N SER A 257 -26.06 -26.54 -25.70
CA SER A 257 -25.49 -25.62 -24.70
C SER A 257 -24.02 -25.92 -24.39
N MET A 258 -23.63 -27.19 -24.41
CA MET A 258 -22.23 -27.62 -24.28
C MET A 258 -21.41 -27.28 -25.53
N GLU A 259 -21.96 -27.47 -26.73
CA GLU A 259 -21.32 -27.09 -28.00
C GLU A 259 -21.13 -25.56 -28.11
N ASN A 260 -22.13 -24.77 -27.73
CA ASN A 260 -22.02 -23.31 -27.65
C ASN A 260 -20.94 -22.87 -26.67
N SER A 261 -20.80 -23.59 -25.54
CA SER A 261 -19.74 -23.31 -24.57
C SER A 261 -18.35 -23.60 -25.16
N GLU A 262 -18.17 -24.71 -25.87
CA GLU A 262 -16.91 -25.00 -26.56
C GLU A 262 -16.61 -23.97 -27.67
N ARG A 263 -17.62 -23.54 -28.44
CA ARG A 263 -17.46 -22.50 -29.47
C ARG A 263 -17.01 -21.17 -28.85
N LEU A 264 -17.70 -20.70 -27.80
CA LEU A 264 -17.30 -19.49 -27.12
C LEU A 264 -15.89 -19.60 -26.53
N TYR A 265 -15.49 -20.78 -26.04
CA TYR A 265 -14.14 -21.03 -25.58
C TYR A 265 -13.10 -20.89 -26.70
N GLN A 266 -13.38 -21.43 -27.90
CA GLN A 266 -12.51 -21.32 -29.07
C GLN A 266 -12.40 -19.88 -29.58
N ASP A 267 -13.45 -19.08 -29.41
CA ASP A 267 -13.48 -17.66 -29.78
C ASP A 267 -12.72 -16.75 -28.80
N CYS A 268 -12.27 -17.28 -27.64
CA CYS A 268 -11.53 -16.52 -26.64
C CYS A 268 -10.00 -16.75 -26.75
N ASP A 269 -9.30 -15.77 -27.32
CA ASP A 269 -7.83 -15.79 -27.53
C ASP A 269 -7.05 -14.89 -26.56
N PHE A 270 -7.73 -14.08 -25.74
CA PHE A 270 -7.09 -13.10 -24.88
C PHE A 270 -6.33 -13.73 -23.69
N SER A 271 -5.16 -13.16 -23.39
CA SER A 271 -4.39 -13.48 -22.18
C SER A 271 -3.81 -12.22 -21.56
N LEU A 272 -3.76 -12.13 -20.22
CA LEU A 272 -3.11 -11.01 -19.53
C LEU A 272 -1.62 -10.87 -19.85
N SER A 273 -0.96 -11.92 -20.38
CA SER A 273 0.41 -11.81 -20.89
C SER A 273 0.56 -10.88 -22.09
N SER A 274 -0.52 -10.61 -22.83
CA SER A 274 -0.46 -9.75 -24.03
C SER A 274 -0.53 -8.26 -23.70
N LEU A 275 -0.69 -7.89 -22.42
CA LEU A 275 -0.74 -6.49 -22.01
C LEU A 275 0.67 -5.89 -22.00
N CYS A 276 0.91 -4.94 -22.91
CA CYS A 276 2.17 -4.20 -23.00
C CYS A 276 2.05 -2.85 -22.28
N TYR A 277 2.79 -2.68 -21.19
CA TYR A 277 2.85 -1.43 -20.45
C TYR A 277 4.16 -0.70 -20.75
N HIS A 278 4.05 0.54 -21.27
CA HIS A 278 5.19 1.43 -21.50
C HIS A 278 4.93 2.80 -20.89
N TYR A 279 5.99 3.44 -20.41
CA TYR A 279 5.94 4.79 -19.86
C TYR A 279 5.73 5.86 -20.94
N PRO A 280 5.23 7.05 -20.58
CA PRO A 280 5.03 8.14 -21.52
C PRO A 280 6.34 8.64 -22.13
N LYS A 281 6.29 8.96 -23.42
CA LYS A 281 7.39 9.55 -24.21
C LYS A 281 7.22 11.05 -24.46
N GLU A 282 6.15 11.65 -23.95
CA GLU A 282 5.72 13.04 -24.23
C GLU A 282 6.74 14.12 -23.80
N MET A 283 7.69 13.76 -22.93
CA MET A 283 8.74 14.67 -22.43
C MET A 283 9.98 14.72 -23.32
N ILE A 284 10.07 13.84 -24.31
CA ILE A 284 11.27 13.70 -25.16
C ILE A 284 11.14 14.70 -26.32
N PRO A 285 12.15 15.56 -26.54
CA PRO A 285 12.15 16.47 -27.68
C PRO A 285 12.04 15.72 -29.02
N GLU A 286 11.38 16.34 -30.00
CA GLU A 286 11.30 15.78 -31.35
C GLU A 286 12.69 15.51 -31.93
N GLY A 287 12.86 14.33 -32.53
CA GLY A 287 14.12 13.90 -33.13
C GLY A 287 15.13 13.22 -32.20
N LEU A 288 14.85 13.10 -30.89
CA LEU A 288 15.67 12.33 -29.95
C LEU A 288 14.97 11.05 -29.51
N SER A 289 15.74 9.98 -29.32
CA SER A 289 15.30 8.81 -28.58
C SER A 289 15.34 9.05 -27.07
N SER A 290 14.57 8.26 -26.30
CA SER A 290 14.57 8.29 -24.83
C SER A 290 15.97 8.10 -24.25
N GLN A 291 16.77 7.23 -24.87
CA GLN A 291 18.12 6.93 -24.42
C GLN A 291 19.09 8.09 -24.70
N GLU A 292 19.01 8.71 -25.88
CA GLU A 292 19.84 9.88 -26.20
C GLU A 292 19.52 11.06 -25.30
N TYR A 293 18.23 11.30 -25.04
CA TYR A 293 17.79 12.35 -24.15
C TYR A 293 18.24 12.10 -22.71
N LEU A 294 18.09 10.87 -22.20
CA LEU A 294 18.60 10.49 -20.88
C LEU A 294 20.11 10.70 -20.78
N LYS A 295 20.89 10.25 -21.78
CA LYS A 295 22.34 10.42 -21.81
C LYS A 295 22.72 11.90 -21.76
N LYS A 296 22.06 12.76 -22.54
CA LYS A 296 22.26 14.21 -22.52
C LYS A 296 22.02 14.79 -21.12
N MET A 297 20.88 14.48 -20.51
CA MET A 297 20.53 14.98 -19.18
C MET A 297 21.50 14.48 -18.10
N VAL A 298 21.94 13.22 -18.15
CA VAL A 298 22.92 12.67 -17.20
C VAL A 298 24.23 13.45 -17.26
N TRP A 299 24.79 13.68 -18.45
CA TRP A 299 26.07 14.40 -18.56
C TRP A 299 25.95 15.86 -18.14
N GLU A 300 24.90 16.57 -18.57
CA GLU A 300 24.67 17.97 -18.18
C GLU A 300 24.58 18.13 -16.67
N ASN A 301 23.80 17.27 -15.99
CA ASN A 301 23.66 17.31 -14.54
C ASN A 301 24.96 16.87 -13.83
N ALA A 302 25.74 15.94 -14.42
CA ALA A 302 27.01 15.50 -13.83
C ALA A 302 28.03 16.65 -13.80
N TYR A 303 28.13 17.41 -14.89
CA TYR A 303 29.01 18.57 -14.98
C TYR A 303 28.61 19.66 -13.98
N GLN A 304 27.31 19.92 -13.82
CA GLN A 304 26.82 20.87 -12.82
C GLN A 304 27.15 20.43 -11.39
N LYS A 305 26.98 19.14 -11.07
CA LYS A 305 27.11 18.64 -9.70
C LYS A 305 28.56 18.50 -9.22
N PHE A 306 29.48 18.17 -10.12
CA PHE A 306 30.91 18.02 -9.82
C PHE A 306 31.76 19.24 -10.26
N SER A 307 31.13 20.39 -10.51
CA SER A 307 31.81 21.63 -10.93
C SER A 307 32.82 21.40 -12.05
N SER A 308 32.39 20.70 -13.10
CA SER A 308 33.17 20.34 -14.30
C SER A 308 34.26 19.28 -14.16
N LYS A 309 34.57 18.76 -12.95
CA LYS A 309 35.57 17.68 -12.76
C LYS A 309 34.93 16.42 -12.19
N ILE A 310 34.39 15.57 -13.06
CA ILE A 310 33.78 14.30 -12.68
C ILE A 310 34.88 13.29 -12.31
N PRO A 311 34.83 12.63 -11.13
CA PRO A 311 35.79 11.59 -10.78
C PRO A 311 35.77 10.41 -11.76
N ALA A 312 36.94 9.86 -12.11
CA ALA A 312 37.07 8.77 -13.08
C ALA A 312 36.24 7.53 -12.71
N LYS A 313 36.17 7.19 -11.40
CA LYS A 313 35.32 6.12 -10.87
C LYS A 313 33.83 6.34 -11.21
N VAL A 314 33.34 7.56 -11.00
CA VAL A 314 31.95 7.94 -11.27
C VAL A 314 31.67 7.92 -12.77
N GLN A 315 32.58 8.44 -13.59
CA GLN A 315 32.44 8.42 -15.05
C GLN A 315 32.32 7.00 -15.62
N LYS A 316 33.16 6.06 -15.16
CA LYS A 316 33.07 4.64 -15.55
C LYS A 316 31.74 4.02 -15.13
N THR A 317 31.26 4.35 -13.93
CA THR A 317 29.98 3.87 -13.40
C THR A 317 28.81 4.38 -14.23
N LEU A 318 28.77 5.69 -14.56
CA LEU A 318 27.71 6.28 -15.38
C LEU A 318 27.63 5.64 -16.78
N LEU A 319 28.76 5.35 -17.42
CA LEU A 319 28.79 4.66 -18.71
C LEU A 319 28.22 3.24 -18.62
N HIS A 320 28.57 2.50 -17.57
CA HIS A 320 28.06 1.16 -17.33
C HIS A 320 26.54 1.16 -17.06
N GLU A 321 26.05 2.07 -16.20
CA GLU A 321 24.63 2.18 -15.90
C GLU A 321 23.80 2.57 -17.14
N LEU A 322 24.31 3.51 -17.97
CA LEU A 322 23.65 3.93 -19.20
C LEU A 322 23.51 2.79 -20.23
N ASP A 323 24.55 1.96 -20.38
CA ASP A 323 24.52 0.77 -21.26
C ASP A 323 23.51 -0.26 -20.77
N LEU A 324 23.45 -0.51 -19.46
CA LEU A 324 22.48 -1.43 -18.87
C LEU A 324 21.03 -0.92 -19.07
N ILE A 325 20.79 0.36 -18.82
CA ILE A 325 19.45 0.97 -19.00
C ILE A 325 18.99 0.85 -20.45
N GLN A 326 19.89 1.03 -21.42
CA GLN A 326 19.59 0.87 -22.84
C GLN A 326 19.19 -0.56 -23.17
N LYS A 327 19.95 -1.54 -22.68
CA LYS A 327 19.68 -2.97 -22.92
C LYS A 327 18.36 -3.45 -22.31
N LEU A 328 17.94 -2.83 -21.21
CA LEU A 328 16.70 -3.14 -20.50
C LEU A 328 15.49 -2.29 -20.93
N ASP A 329 15.67 -1.31 -21.83
CA ASP A 329 14.64 -0.36 -22.29
C ASP A 329 13.96 0.42 -21.15
N PHE A 330 14.75 0.91 -20.18
CA PHE A 330 14.22 1.63 -19.00
C PHE A 330 14.39 3.16 -19.06
N SER A 331 14.82 3.72 -20.19
CA SER A 331 15.13 5.15 -20.29
C SER A 331 13.91 6.04 -20.01
N ASP A 332 12.72 5.64 -20.48
CA ASP A 332 11.46 6.36 -20.26
C ASP A 332 11.11 6.48 -18.76
N TYR A 333 11.41 5.44 -18.00
CA TYR A 333 11.14 5.40 -16.57
C TYR A 333 12.00 6.42 -15.80
N PHE A 334 13.31 6.44 -16.06
CA PHE A 334 14.24 7.39 -15.42
C PHE A 334 13.88 8.83 -15.76
N LEU A 335 13.52 9.10 -17.02
CA LEU A 335 13.09 10.43 -17.47
C LEU A 335 11.80 10.88 -16.78
N THR A 336 10.83 9.97 -16.62
CA THR A 336 9.57 10.25 -15.92
C THR A 336 9.82 10.62 -14.45
N VAL A 337 10.63 9.82 -13.73
CA VAL A 337 10.94 10.11 -12.32
C VAL A 337 11.75 11.40 -12.19
N TRP A 338 12.75 11.61 -13.05
CA TRP A 338 13.53 12.84 -13.09
C TRP A 338 12.63 14.07 -13.32
N ASN A 339 11.65 13.99 -14.21
CA ASN A 339 10.72 15.09 -14.46
C ASN A 339 9.92 15.48 -13.20
N ILE A 340 9.37 14.50 -12.50
CA ILE A 340 8.62 14.72 -11.24
C ILE A 340 9.53 15.36 -10.19
N VAL A 341 10.76 14.84 -10.01
CA VAL A 341 11.74 15.36 -9.05
C VAL A 341 12.19 16.78 -9.42
N ARG A 342 12.47 17.04 -10.70
CA ARG A 342 12.85 18.36 -11.22
C ARG A 342 11.75 19.38 -10.98
N TRP A 343 10.49 19.03 -11.23
CA TRP A 343 9.35 19.89 -10.96
C TRP A 343 9.17 20.16 -9.46
N ALA A 344 9.28 19.13 -8.62
CA ALA A 344 9.18 19.29 -7.17
C ALA A 344 10.26 20.27 -6.65
N ARG A 345 11.50 20.10 -7.12
CA ARG A 345 12.61 21.00 -6.78
C ARG A 345 12.40 22.43 -7.27
N SER A 346 11.85 22.64 -8.47
CA SER A 346 11.55 24.01 -8.97
C SER A 346 10.46 24.72 -8.17
N ARG A 347 9.63 23.96 -7.44
CA ARG A 347 8.64 24.45 -6.48
C ARG A 347 9.15 24.49 -5.03
N ASN A 348 10.46 24.33 -4.83
CA ASN A 348 11.11 24.26 -3.51
C ASN A 348 10.48 23.17 -2.60
N ILE A 349 10.06 22.05 -3.17
CA ILE A 349 9.61 20.88 -2.41
C ILE A 349 10.82 20.00 -2.13
N LEU A 350 11.10 19.75 -0.84
CA LEU A 350 12.14 18.80 -0.47
C LEU A 350 11.73 17.39 -0.88
N CYS A 351 12.64 16.70 -1.55
CA CYS A 351 12.47 15.31 -1.97
C CYS A 351 13.76 14.52 -1.79
N GLN A 352 13.61 13.23 -1.51
CA GLN A 352 14.71 12.31 -1.29
C GLN A 352 14.39 10.92 -1.84
N GLY A 353 15.18 10.45 -2.80
CA GLY A 353 15.15 9.06 -3.26
C GLY A 353 15.71 8.10 -2.20
N ARG A 354 15.06 6.94 -2.07
CA ARG A 354 15.47 5.87 -1.13
C ARG A 354 15.43 4.48 -1.77
N GLY A 355 15.74 3.46 -0.98
CA GLY A 355 15.69 2.07 -1.43
C GLY A 355 16.85 1.75 -2.36
N SER A 356 16.61 0.85 -3.33
CA SER A 356 17.63 0.42 -4.28
C SER A 356 18.09 1.52 -5.23
N ALA A 357 17.27 2.54 -5.49
CA ALA A 357 17.62 3.68 -6.34
C ALA A 357 18.87 4.44 -5.82
N ALA A 358 19.13 4.40 -4.51
CA ALA A 358 20.34 4.99 -3.93
C ALA A 358 21.65 4.31 -4.39
N ASN A 359 21.60 3.12 -5.00
CA ASN A 359 22.76 2.46 -5.60
C ASN A 359 23.12 2.99 -7.00
N SER A 360 22.32 3.87 -7.60
CA SER A 360 22.55 4.39 -8.95
C SER A 360 23.24 5.76 -8.94
N ALA A 361 24.38 5.84 -9.62
CA ALA A 361 25.08 7.08 -9.91
C ALA A 361 24.25 8.00 -10.81
N ILE A 362 23.48 7.45 -11.76
CA ILE A 362 22.53 8.20 -12.59
C ILE A 362 21.46 8.87 -11.71
N CYS A 363 20.84 8.13 -10.79
CA CYS A 363 19.86 8.71 -9.86
C CYS A 363 20.46 9.84 -9.00
N PHE A 364 21.71 9.71 -8.56
CA PHE A 364 22.38 10.75 -7.81
C PHE A 364 22.60 12.01 -8.65
N VAL A 365 23.13 11.85 -9.86
CA VAL A 365 23.43 12.96 -10.78
C VAL A 365 22.17 13.69 -11.18
N LEU A 366 21.09 12.97 -11.50
CA LEU A 366 19.77 13.55 -11.82
C LEU A 366 19.08 14.22 -10.60
N GLY A 367 19.68 14.14 -9.41
CA GLY A 367 19.14 14.73 -8.19
C GLY A 367 17.96 13.94 -7.60
N ILE A 368 17.76 12.70 -8.02
CA ILE A 368 16.74 11.80 -7.47
C ILE A 368 17.19 11.34 -6.08
N THR A 369 18.46 10.94 -5.93
CA THR A 369 19.04 10.49 -4.66
C THR A 369 20.12 11.45 -4.16
N ALA A 370 20.43 11.38 -2.87
CA ALA A 370 21.46 12.21 -2.23
C ALA A 370 22.78 11.49 -1.96
N VAL A 371 22.86 10.20 -2.29
CA VAL A 371 24.01 9.35 -1.94
C VAL A 371 25.11 9.52 -2.99
N ASP A 372 26.26 10.03 -2.56
CA ASP A 372 27.41 10.27 -3.44
C ASP A 372 28.12 8.95 -3.81
N PRO A 373 28.10 8.53 -5.08
CA PRO A 373 28.74 7.29 -5.53
C PRO A 373 30.28 7.34 -5.47
N SER A 374 30.87 8.52 -5.28
CA SER A 374 32.32 8.64 -5.07
C SER A 374 32.76 8.16 -3.68
N GLN A 375 31.87 8.26 -2.69
CA GLN A 375 32.16 7.93 -1.29
C GLN A 375 31.80 6.48 -0.93
N TYR A 376 30.87 5.87 -1.66
CA TYR A 376 30.31 4.56 -1.34
C TYR A 376 30.39 3.59 -2.51
N ASP A 377 30.82 2.36 -2.25
CA ASP A 377 30.90 1.28 -3.23
C ASP A 377 29.61 0.45 -3.21
N LEU A 378 28.56 1.01 -3.80
CA LEU A 378 27.22 0.44 -3.81
C LEU A 378 27.02 -0.52 -5.00
N LEU A 379 26.30 -1.63 -4.75
CA LEU A 379 26.05 -2.67 -5.75
C LEU A 379 24.88 -2.27 -6.66
N PHE A 380 25.16 -1.79 -7.88
CA PHE A 380 24.13 -1.36 -8.84
C PHE A 380 23.22 -2.51 -9.28
N GLU A 381 23.75 -3.74 -9.36
CA GLU A 381 23.01 -4.95 -9.76
C GLU A 381 21.85 -5.26 -8.80
N ARG A 382 21.89 -4.71 -7.59
CA ARG A 382 20.77 -4.76 -6.64
C ARG A 382 19.57 -3.96 -7.15
N PHE A 383 19.83 -2.86 -7.84
CA PHE A 383 18.79 -2.01 -8.41
C PHE A 383 18.25 -2.60 -9.70
N MET A 384 19.13 -2.99 -10.63
CA MET A 384 18.76 -3.57 -11.93
C MET A 384 19.80 -4.58 -12.41
N SER A 385 19.37 -5.68 -13.02
CA SER A 385 20.27 -6.71 -13.56
C SER A 385 19.69 -7.36 -14.83
N MET A 386 20.57 -7.72 -15.79
CA MET A 386 20.17 -8.39 -17.04
C MET A 386 19.46 -9.74 -16.82
N GLU A 387 19.90 -10.53 -15.84
CA GLU A 387 19.36 -11.86 -15.53
C GLU A 387 17.88 -11.83 -15.06
N ARG A 388 17.37 -10.64 -14.73
CA ARG A 388 16.11 -10.43 -14.00
C ARG A 388 14.98 -9.93 -14.89
N GLY A 389 15.22 -8.94 -15.76
CA GLY A 389 14.17 -8.26 -16.55
C GLY A 389 13.08 -7.54 -15.74
N ASP A 390 13.02 -7.69 -14.42
CA ASP A 390 12.00 -7.06 -13.56
C ASP A 390 12.13 -5.51 -13.57
N PRO A 391 11.00 -4.79 -13.45
CA PRO A 391 10.96 -3.36 -13.21
C PRO A 391 11.84 -2.87 -12.04
N PRO A 392 12.64 -1.80 -12.20
CA PRO A 392 13.22 -1.06 -11.08
C PRO A 392 12.14 -0.30 -10.29
N ASP A 393 12.29 -0.25 -8.97
CA ASP A 393 11.43 0.55 -8.07
C ASP A 393 12.22 1.76 -7.58
N ILE A 394 11.88 2.95 -8.06
CA ILE A 394 12.42 4.23 -7.58
C ILE A 394 11.39 4.87 -6.65
N ASP A 395 11.66 4.73 -5.36
CA ASP A 395 10.90 5.35 -4.29
C ASP A 395 11.41 6.78 -4.02
N VAL A 396 10.52 7.77 -4.11
CA VAL A 396 10.85 9.16 -3.77
C VAL A 396 9.95 9.65 -2.65
N ASP A 397 10.57 10.04 -1.54
CA ASP A 397 9.89 10.71 -0.44
C ASP A 397 9.80 12.22 -0.70
N PHE A 398 8.60 12.77 -0.66
CA PHE A 398 8.33 14.19 -0.69
C PHE A 398 7.91 14.71 0.70
N GLU A 399 7.83 16.03 0.85
CA GLU A 399 7.18 16.64 2.02
C GLU A 399 5.74 16.14 2.19
N HIS A 400 5.36 15.76 3.43
CA HIS A 400 4.02 15.26 3.73
C HIS A 400 2.92 16.28 3.43
N GLU A 401 3.09 17.53 3.84
CA GLU A 401 2.08 18.58 3.63
C GLU A 401 1.92 18.99 2.15
N ARG A 402 2.97 18.83 1.35
CA ARG A 402 3.00 19.27 -0.06
C ARG A 402 2.91 18.10 -1.06
N ARG A 403 2.70 16.88 -0.57
CA ARG A 403 2.55 15.69 -1.41
C ARG A 403 1.39 15.82 -2.40
N GLU A 404 0.30 16.47 -2.00
CA GLU A 404 -0.85 16.67 -2.88
C GLU A 404 -0.49 17.49 -4.12
N GLU A 405 0.40 18.49 -4.00
CA GLU A 405 0.86 19.27 -5.14
C GLU A 405 1.56 18.38 -6.18
N VAL A 406 2.38 17.42 -5.74
CA VAL A 406 3.07 16.46 -6.62
C VAL A 406 2.08 15.50 -7.28
N VAL A 407 1.11 15.01 -6.53
CA VAL A 407 0.04 14.15 -7.05
C VAL A 407 -0.75 14.87 -8.15
N GLN A 408 -1.18 16.10 -7.90
CA GLN A 408 -1.93 16.88 -8.88
C GLN A 408 -1.07 17.30 -10.07
N TYR A 409 0.24 17.52 -9.88
CA TYR A 409 1.17 17.72 -10.99
C TYR A 409 1.19 16.52 -11.94
N ILE A 410 1.29 15.29 -11.43
CA ILE A 410 1.28 14.07 -12.25
C ILE A 410 -0.02 13.99 -13.07
N TYR A 411 -1.18 14.21 -12.43
CA TYR A 411 -2.46 14.21 -13.16
C TYR A 411 -2.56 15.33 -14.21
N LYS A 412 -2.01 16.51 -13.92
CA LYS A 412 -2.01 17.64 -14.87
C LYS A 412 -1.05 17.41 -16.04
N GLN A 413 0.11 16.83 -15.77
CA GLN A 413 1.17 16.62 -16.75
C GLN A 413 0.82 15.49 -17.74
N TYR A 414 0.34 14.36 -17.24
CA TYR A 414 0.10 13.16 -18.07
C TYR A 414 -1.39 12.94 -18.39
N GLY A 415 -2.29 13.64 -17.70
CA GLY A 415 -3.74 13.47 -17.84
C GLY A 415 -4.29 12.31 -16.99
N ARG A 416 -5.56 12.46 -16.56
CA ARG A 416 -6.24 11.45 -15.71
C ARG A 416 -6.57 10.15 -16.43
N GLU A 417 -6.51 10.13 -17.75
CA GLU A 417 -6.72 8.91 -18.53
C GLU A 417 -5.50 8.02 -18.55
N LYS A 418 -4.30 8.61 -18.41
CA LYS A 418 -2.99 7.95 -18.54
C LYS A 418 -2.22 7.82 -17.23
N ALA A 419 -2.66 8.52 -16.17
CA ALA A 419 -2.10 8.42 -14.83
C ALA A 419 -3.21 8.09 -13.81
N ALA A 420 -2.96 7.09 -12.96
CA ALA A 420 -3.85 6.71 -11.87
C ALA A 420 -3.05 6.10 -10.71
N MET A 421 -3.60 6.20 -9.51
CA MET A 421 -2.99 5.60 -8.32
C MET A 421 -3.25 4.09 -8.26
N VAL A 422 -2.34 3.36 -7.64
CA VAL A 422 -2.51 1.92 -7.38
C VAL A 422 -3.49 1.74 -6.21
N ALA A 423 -4.34 0.71 -6.26
CA ALA A 423 -5.21 0.39 -5.14
C ALA A 423 -4.45 -0.30 -4.01
N ASN A 424 -4.99 -0.19 -2.80
CA ASN A 424 -4.60 -1.00 -1.67
C ASN A 424 -5.78 -1.87 -1.24
N VAL A 425 -5.60 -3.19 -1.19
CA VAL A 425 -6.68 -4.11 -0.82
C VAL A 425 -6.76 -4.21 0.70
N ILE A 426 -7.81 -3.62 1.28
CA ILE A 426 -8.02 -3.67 2.72
C ILE A 426 -8.62 -5.02 3.10
N THR A 427 -7.86 -5.82 3.86
CA THR A 427 -8.26 -7.17 4.26
C THR A 427 -8.66 -7.29 5.73
N TYR A 428 -9.43 -8.31 6.07
CA TYR A 428 -9.73 -8.64 7.46
C TYR A 428 -8.48 -9.15 8.19
N ARG A 429 -7.90 -8.30 9.04
CA ARG A 429 -6.90 -8.68 10.04
C ARG A 429 -7.57 -9.17 11.32
N LYS A 430 -6.84 -9.84 12.23
CA LYS A 430 -7.36 -10.45 13.48
C LYS A 430 -8.44 -9.60 14.17
N LYS A 431 -8.12 -8.34 14.50
CA LYS A 431 -9.03 -7.39 15.16
C LYS A 431 -10.30 -7.11 14.34
N GLY A 432 -10.14 -6.89 13.03
CA GLY A 432 -11.24 -6.60 12.11
C GLY A 432 -12.17 -7.79 11.93
N ALA A 433 -11.61 -9.00 11.80
CA ALA A 433 -12.35 -10.24 11.69
C ALA A 433 -13.21 -10.50 12.95
N ILE A 434 -12.59 -10.46 14.14
CA ILE A 434 -13.28 -10.64 15.42
C ILE A 434 -14.48 -9.67 15.54
N ARG A 435 -14.27 -8.39 15.21
CA ARG A 435 -15.33 -7.38 15.26
C ARG A 435 -16.44 -7.63 14.25
N ALA A 436 -16.11 -7.91 12.99
CA ALA A 436 -17.10 -8.07 11.94
C ALA A 436 -17.97 -9.32 12.16
N VAL A 437 -17.35 -10.45 12.50
CA VAL A 437 -18.07 -11.70 12.78
C VAL A 437 -18.90 -11.58 14.04
N GLY A 438 -18.36 -11.01 15.12
CA GLY A 438 -19.12 -10.82 16.36
C GLY A 438 -20.38 -9.99 16.15
N LYS A 439 -20.30 -8.91 15.37
CA LYS A 439 -21.46 -8.09 15.00
C LYS A 439 -22.50 -8.87 14.19
N ALA A 440 -22.06 -9.63 13.18
CA ALA A 440 -22.96 -10.43 12.34
C ALA A 440 -23.66 -11.55 13.13
N LEU A 441 -22.97 -12.14 14.12
CA LEU A 441 -23.54 -13.13 15.05
C LEU A 441 -24.47 -12.51 16.11
N GLY A 442 -24.48 -11.18 16.26
CA GLY A 442 -25.31 -10.47 17.24
C GLY A 442 -24.71 -10.41 18.65
N ILE A 443 -23.40 -10.61 18.80
CA ILE A 443 -22.67 -10.50 20.07
C ILE A 443 -22.66 -9.04 20.53
N GLU A 444 -22.76 -8.81 21.84
CA GLU A 444 -22.75 -7.47 22.43
C GLU A 444 -21.45 -6.70 22.15
N GLU A 445 -21.56 -5.39 21.85
CA GLU A 445 -20.41 -4.54 21.51
C GLU A 445 -19.37 -4.47 22.64
N ALA A 446 -19.79 -4.59 23.91
CA ALA A 446 -18.88 -4.62 25.06
C ALA A 446 -17.90 -5.80 24.99
N ILE A 447 -18.41 -7.00 24.70
CA ILE A 447 -17.62 -8.23 24.57
C ILE A 447 -16.72 -8.15 23.33
N ILE A 448 -17.27 -7.69 22.21
CA ILE A 448 -16.51 -7.49 20.97
C ILE A 448 -15.36 -6.50 21.20
N ARG A 449 -15.61 -5.39 21.91
CA ARG A 449 -14.60 -4.38 22.23
C ARG A 449 -13.50 -5.01 23.07
N LYS A 450 -13.84 -5.75 24.13
CA LYS A 450 -12.88 -6.48 24.97
C LYS A 450 -12.01 -7.43 24.15
N ALA A 451 -12.62 -8.26 23.29
CA ALA A 451 -11.90 -9.19 22.42
C ALA A 451 -10.96 -8.49 21.44
N SER A 452 -11.45 -7.41 20.83
CA SER A 452 -10.66 -6.64 19.88
C SER A 452 -9.49 -5.93 20.55
N GLN A 453 -9.63 -5.48 21.81
CA GLN A 453 -8.55 -4.86 22.58
C GLN A 453 -7.52 -5.91 23.03
N LEU A 454 -7.98 -7.04 23.55
CA LEU A 454 -7.14 -8.14 24.00
C LEU A 454 -6.24 -8.64 22.86
N SER A 455 -6.80 -8.81 21.66
CA SER A 455 -6.04 -9.20 20.46
C SER A 455 -4.87 -8.27 20.09
N SER A 456 -4.89 -7.02 20.58
CA SER A 456 -3.86 -6.00 20.29
C SER A 456 -2.75 -5.94 21.34
N THR A 457 -2.92 -6.62 22.48
CA THR A 457 -1.95 -6.66 23.59
C THR A 457 -0.69 -7.43 23.22
N LYS A 458 0.44 -7.10 23.86
CA LYS A 458 1.72 -7.79 23.61
C LYS A 458 1.62 -9.31 23.82
N PHE A 459 0.87 -9.74 24.84
CA PHE A 459 0.67 -11.14 25.17
C PHE A 459 -0.07 -11.90 24.04
N PHE A 460 -1.15 -11.33 23.50
CA PHE A 460 -1.95 -12.00 22.46
C PHE A 460 -1.52 -11.69 21.01
N ARG A 461 -0.52 -10.81 20.78
CA ARG A 461 -0.01 -10.53 19.42
C ARG A 461 0.44 -11.80 18.67
N GLY A 462 1.04 -12.75 19.39
CA GLY A 462 1.45 -14.07 18.86
C GLY A 462 0.37 -15.14 18.89
N HIS A 463 -0.70 -14.96 19.66
CA HIS A 463 -1.75 -15.95 19.85
C HIS A 463 -2.80 -15.94 18.72
N GLY A 464 -3.51 -17.06 18.54
CA GLY A 464 -4.56 -17.19 17.56
C GLY A 464 -5.84 -16.43 17.93
N ILE A 465 -6.74 -16.28 16.96
CA ILE A 465 -8.11 -15.78 17.23
C ILE A 465 -8.81 -16.68 18.25
N LYS A 466 -8.63 -17.99 18.13
CA LYS A 466 -9.17 -19.00 19.05
C LYS A 466 -8.80 -18.68 20.50
N ASP A 467 -7.51 -18.53 20.80
CA ASP A 467 -7.03 -18.30 22.17
C ASP A 467 -7.54 -16.95 22.72
N THR A 468 -7.64 -15.94 21.86
CA THR A 468 -8.16 -14.62 22.24
C THR A 468 -9.64 -14.68 22.61
N ILE A 469 -10.45 -15.44 21.87
CA ILE A 469 -11.89 -15.55 22.16
C ILE A 469 -12.12 -16.49 23.36
N LEU A 470 -11.38 -17.60 23.45
CA LEU A 470 -11.49 -18.54 24.56
C LEU A 470 -11.07 -17.94 25.90
N SER A 471 -10.04 -17.09 25.94
CA SER A 471 -9.67 -16.40 27.19
C SER A 471 -10.81 -15.54 27.74
N ILE A 472 -11.59 -14.90 26.86
CA ILE A 472 -12.75 -14.08 27.28
C ILE A 472 -13.91 -14.96 27.72
N LYS A 473 -14.14 -16.06 27.01
CA LYS A 473 -15.12 -17.08 27.39
C LYS A 473 -14.84 -17.58 28.82
N ASN A 474 -13.57 -17.85 29.13
CA ASN A 474 -13.14 -18.41 30.41
C ASN A 474 -13.04 -17.38 31.56
N GLU A 475 -13.15 -16.07 31.28
CA GLU A 475 -12.95 -15.01 32.29
C GLU A 475 -14.14 -14.81 33.24
N LYS A 476 -15.29 -15.50 33.02
CA LYS A 476 -16.45 -15.69 33.93
C LYS A 476 -17.59 -16.33 33.14
N GLU A 477 -17.82 -17.64 33.30
CA GLU A 477 -18.87 -18.38 32.56
C GLU A 477 -20.29 -17.87 32.86
N ASP A 478 -20.55 -17.31 34.05
CA ASP A 478 -21.89 -16.92 34.50
C ASP A 478 -22.38 -15.52 34.03
N PHE A 479 -21.50 -14.68 33.47
CA PHE A 479 -21.84 -13.29 33.15
C PHE A 479 -22.25 -13.07 31.67
N TRP A 480 -21.87 -13.98 30.79
CA TRP A 480 -22.09 -13.85 29.34
C TRP A 480 -23.13 -14.87 28.89
N ASN A 481 -24.39 -14.45 28.73
CA ASN A 481 -25.47 -15.32 28.22
C ASN A 481 -25.31 -15.58 26.70
N ILE A 482 -24.23 -16.27 26.30
CA ILE A 482 -23.90 -16.62 24.91
C ILE A 482 -23.79 -18.14 24.82
N ALA A 483 -24.58 -18.73 23.93
CA ALA A 483 -24.59 -20.17 23.71
C ALA A 483 -23.24 -20.70 23.17
N GLU A 484 -22.87 -21.92 23.57
CA GLU A 484 -21.59 -22.55 23.20
C GLU A 484 -21.33 -22.59 21.68
N HIS A 485 -22.37 -22.87 20.90
CA HIS A 485 -22.26 -22.91 19.45
C HIS A 485 -21.92 -21.53 18.86
N THR A 486 -22.38 -20.43 19.46
CA THR A 486 -22.07 -19.06 19.00
C THR A 486 -20.59 -18.74 19.22
N TRP A 487 -19.99 -19.16 20.34
CA TRP A 487 -18.55 -19.05 20.56
C TRP A 487 -17.74 -19.80 19.52
N ARG A 488 -18.13 -21.05 19.22
CA ARG A 488 -17.48 -21.88 18.20
C ARG A 488 -17.55 -21.24 16.81
N LEU A 489 -18.73 -20.77 16.41
CA LEU A 489 -18.92 -20.06 15.13
C LEU A 489 -18.12 -18.76 15.09
N TRP A 490 -18.05 -18.01 16.19
CA TRP A 490 -17.28 -16.77 16.23
C TRP A 490 -15.79 -17.03 15.97
N ILE A 491 -15.23 -18.08 16.55
CA ILE A 491 -13.84 -18.49 16.33
C ILE A 491 -13.63 -18.95 14.88
N GLU A 492 -14.42 -19.94 14.43
CA GLU A 492 -14.23 -20.57 13.12
C GLU A 492 -14.37 -19.54 11.99
N LEU A 493 -15.46 -18.78 11.98
CA LEU A 493 -15.74 -17.82 10.93
C LEU A 493 -14.75 -16.66 10.93
N SER A 494 -14.32 -16.19 12.12
CA SER A 494 -13.28 -15.16 12.21
C SER A 494 -11.94 -15.63 11.65
N GLN A 495 -11.60 -16.92 11.83
CA GLN A 495 -10.40 -17.51 11.23
C GLN A 495 -10.53 -17.65 9.71
N ARG A 496 -11.69 -18.09 9.23
CA ARG A 496 -11.93 -18.33 7.79
C ARG A 496 -11.95 -17.06 6.95
N ILE A 497 -12.37 -15.93 7.52
CA ILE A 497 -12.32 -14.64 6.80
C ILE A 497 -10.98 -13.91 6.93
N LEU A 498 -9.98 -14.45 7.65
CA LEU A 498 -8.67 -13.79 7.72
C LEU A 498 -8.08 -13.63 6.33
N GLY A 499 -7.62 -12.42 6.02
CA GLY A 499 -7.06 -12.10 4.70
C GLY A 499 -8.11 -11.88 3.60
N PHE A 500 -9.41 -12.10 3.85
CA PHE A 500 -10.44 -11.77 2.87
C PHE A 500 -10.44 -10.27 2.59
N PRO A 501 -10.56 -9.86 1.31
CA PRO A 501 -10.66 -8.46 0.95
C PRO A 501 -12.03 -7.89 1.37
N ARG A 502 -12.04 -6.64 1.83
CA ARG A 502 -13.24 -5.94 2.31
C ARG A 502 -13.65 -4.81 1.38
N HIS A 503 -12.69 -4.00 0.95
CA HIS A 503 -12.88 -2.88 0.03
C HIS A 503 -11.51 -2.44 -0.50
N LEU A 504 -11.50 -1.62 -1.56
CA LEU A 504 -10.30 -0.93 -2.01
C LEU A 504 -10.08 0.36 -1.20
N GLY A 505 -8.82 0.58 -0.87
CA GLY A 505 -8.30 1.85 -0.40
C GLY A 505 -7.27 2.39 -1.40
N ILE A 506 -6.73 3.57 -1.09
CA ILE A 506 -5.71 4.21 -1.92
C ILE A 506 -4.33 3.74 -1.45
N HIS A 507 -3.45 3.32 -2.36
CA HIS A 507 -2.06 3.04 -2.00
C HIS A 507 -1.37 4.32 -1.50
N SER A 508 -0.48 4.18 -0.52
CA SER A 508 0.14 5.32 0.14
C SER A 508 1.08 6.14 -0.74
N GLY A 509 1.47 5.62 -1.92
CA GLY A 509 2.41 6.29 -2.83
C GLY A 509 2.30 5.93 -4.30
N GLY A 510 1.68 4.80 -4.64
CA GLY A 510 1.90 4.15 -5.93
C GLY A 510 1.11 4.78 -7.05
N PHE A 511 1.80 5.09 -8.14
CA PHE A 511 1.25 5.59 -9.39
C PHE A 511 1.61 4.65 -10.54
N MET A 512 0.62 4.43 -11.40
CA MET A 512 0.79 3.88 -12.73
C MET A 512 0.67 5.04 -13.73
N ILE A 513 1.65 5.16 -14.63
CA ILE A 513 1.70 6.21 -15.65
C ILE A 513 2.03 5.56 -16.99
N SER A 514 1.11 5.66 -17.94
CA SER A 514 1.16 4.92 -19.20
C SER A 514 1.18 5.88 -20.40
N HIS A 515 1.86 5.50 -21.48
CA HIS A 515 1.78 6.22 -22.77
C HIS A 515 0.38 6.16 -23.41
N ILE A 516 -0.33 5.04 -23.23
CA ILE A 516 -1.72 4.82 -23.64
C ILE A 516 -2.69 5.04 -22.47
N PRO A 517 -3.99 5.27 -22.75
CA PRO A 517 -5.01 5.31 -21.70
C PRO A 517 -4.97 4.06 -20.82
N ILE A 518 -4.98 4.25 -19.50
CA ILE A 518 -4.88 3.17 -18.50
C ILE A 518 -6.02 2.16 -18.64
N HIS A 519 -7.21 2.57 -19.09
CA HIS A 519 -8.32 1.64 -19.33
C HIS A 519 -8.04 0.64 -20.47
N HIS A 520 -6.96 0.79 -21.25
CA HIS A 520 -6.51 -0.28 -22.15
C HIS A 520 -5.82 -1.44 -21.40
N LEU A 521 -5.41 -1.21 -20.15
CA LEU A 521 -4.62 -2.12 -19.33
C LEU A 521 -5.40 -2.61 -18.10
N VAL A 522 -6.14 -1.72 -17.44
CA VAL A 522 -6.93 -2.03 -16.25
C VAL A 522 -8.03 -0.98 -16.04
N ALA A 523 -9.18 -1.41 -15.55
CA ALA A 523 -10.27 -0.51 -15.21
C ALA A 523 -9.87 0.47 -14.08
N GLN A 524 -10.47 1.67 -14.13
CA GLN A 524 -10.22 2.77 -13.21
C GLN A 524 -11.50 3.13 -12.44
N GLU A 525 -11.34 3.50 -11.18
CA GLU A 525 -12.45 3.96 -10.34
C GLU A 525 -12.08 5.23 -9.57
N PRO A 526 -13.05 6.13 -9.28
CA PRO A 526 -12.81 7.28 -8.42
C PRO A 526 -12.30 6.85 -7.04
N ALA A 527 -11.26 7.51 -6.56
CA ALA A 527 -10.74 7.23 -5.24
C ALA A 527 -11.63 7.85 -4.14
N SER A 528 -11.44 7.42 -2.88
CA SER A 528 -12.17 8.01 -1.74
C SER A 528 -11.81 9.48 -1.47
N MET A 529 -10.64 9.93 -1.92
CA MET A 529 -10.24 11.34 -1.88
C MET A 529 -10.60 12.02 -3.19
N GLU A 530 -11.21 13.20 -3.07
CA GLU A 530 -11.60 14.00 -4.23
C GLU A 530 -10.42 14.30 -5.15
N GLY A 531 -10.69 14.26 -6.47
CA GLY A 531 -9.68 14.58 -7.47
C GLY A 531 -8.61 13.51 -7.68
N ARG A 532 -8.83 12.27 -7.22
CA ARG A 532 -7.94 11.14 -7.45
C ARG A 532 -8.68 9.96 -8.11
N THR A 533 -7.93 9.20 -8.91
CA THR A 533 -8.40 7.97 -9.56
C THR A 533 -7.49 6.82 -9.13
N ILE A 534 -8.05 5.63 -8.89
CA ILE A 534 -7.28 4.42 -8.63
C ILE A 534 -7.53 3.38 -9.74
N VAL A 535 -6.52 2.54 -10.00
CA VAL A 535 -6.69 1.29 -10.74
C VAL A 535 -7.16 0.19 -9.80
N GLN A 536 -7.91 -0.77 -10.32
CA GLN A 536 -8.51 -1.84 -9.52
C GLN A 536 -7.53 -2.91 -9.01
N TRP A 537 -6.24 -2.78 -9.35
CA TRP A 537 -5.18 -3.71 -8.98
C TRP A 537 -4.26 -3.14 -7.91
N SER A 538 -3.82 -4.03 -7.02
CA SER A 538 -2.84 -3.73 -5.98
C SER A 538 -1.40 -3.71 -6.50
N LYS A 539 -0.46 -3.26 -5.67
CA LYS A 539 0.98 -3.29 -5.95
C LYS A 539 1.41 -4.69 -6.41
N GLU A 540 1.01 -5.72 -5.67
CA GLU A 540 1.39 -7.11 -5.96
C GLU A 540 0.74 -7.66 -7.25
N ASP A 541 -0.41 -7.09 -7.65
CA ASP A 541 -1.10 -7.49 -8.88
C ASP A 541 -0.39 -6.91 -10.10
N ILE A 542 -0.06 -5.61 -10.07
CA ILE A 542 0.63 -4.93 -11.18
C ILE A 542 2.06 -5.45 -11.36
N GLU A 543 2.82 -5.65 -10.27
CA GLU A 543 4.16 -6.24 -10.32
C GLU A 543 4.12 -7.67 -10.86
N GLY A 544 3.08 -8.42 -10.49
CA GLY A 544 2.83 -9.78 -10.97
C GLY A 544 2.57 -9.89 -12.48
N LEU A 545 2.21 -8.78 -13.13
CA LEU A 545 2.00 -8.66 -14.57
C LEU A 545 3.20 -8.01 -15.28
N GLY A 546 4.27 -7.65 -14.55
CA GLY A 546 5.44 -6.97 -15.10
C GLY A 546 5.22 -5.47 -15.34
N PHE A 547 4.16 -4.88 -14.78
CA PHE A 547 3.94 -3.43 -14.88
C PHE A 547 4.79 -2.70 -13.85
N PHE A 548 5.15 -1.47 -14.19
CA PHE A 548 5.98 -0.63 -13.33
C PHE A 548 5.10 0.35 -12.58
N LYS A 549 5.65 0.89 -11.50
CA LYS A 549 5.04 1.94 -10.72
C LYS A 549 6.08 2.96 -10.29
N ILE A 550 5.59 4.13 -9.90
CA ILE A 550 6.36 5.15 -9.20
C ILE A 550 5.72 5.36 -7.84
N ASP A 551 6.51 5.27 -6.77
CA ASP A 551 6.03 5.51 -5.41
C ASP A 551 6.31 6.97 -5.03
N VAL A 552 5.28 7.81 -5.14
CA VAL A 552 5.21 9.21 -4.65
C VAL A 552 4.87 9.19 -3.17
N LEU A 553 5.90 8.95 -2.36
CA LEU A 553 5.79 8.77 -0.93
C LEU A 553 5.86 10.11 -0.21
N CYS A 554 5.66 10.08 1.10
CA CYS A 554 5.89 11.27 1.91
C CYS A 554 6.54 10.96 3.24
N LEU A 555 7.31 11.93 3.70
CA LEU A 555 7.97 11.89 4.99
C LEU A 555 7.73 13.20 5.73
N GLY A 556 7.06 13.13 6.87
CA GLY A 556 6.78 14.32 7.68
C GLY A 556 8.03 15.00 8.22
N MET A 557 9.14 14.27 8.39
CA MET A 557 10.42 14.88 8.75
C MET A 557 10.95 15.84 7.67
N LEU A 558 10.71 15.59 6.38
CA LEU A 558 11.10 16.52 5.33
C LEU A 558 10.33 17.85 5.44
N THR A 559 9.05 17.79 5.82
CA THR A 559 8.27 18.99 6.14
C THR A 559 8.86 19.74 7.33
N ALA A 560 9.24 19.04 8.40
CA ALA A 560 9.86 19.66 9.57
C ALA A 560 11.22 20.30 9.22
N ILE A 561 12.06 19.63 8.44
CA ILE A 561 13.35 20.16 7.98
C ILE A 561 13.15 21.42 7.13
N ARG A 562 12.22 21.40 6.16
CA ARG A 562 11.91 22.57 5.33
C ARG A 562 11.44 23.75 6.17
N LYS A 563 10.45 23.54 7.06
CA LYS A 563 9.98 24.60 7.98
C LYS A 563 11.11 25.13 8.85
N CYS A 564 12.02 24.28 9.30
CA CYS A 564 13.19 24.71 10.07
C CYS A 564 14.12 25.59 9.23
N PHE A 565 14.43 25.21 7.99
CA PHE A 565 15.23 26.05 7.09
C PHE A 565 14.56 27.40 6.79
N ASP A 566 13.24 27.43 6.61
CA ASP A 566 12.49 28.68 6.43
C ASP A 566 12.61 29.59 7.65
N LEU A 567 12.45 29.03 8.85
CA LEU A 567 12.58 29.75 10.12
C LEU A 567 14.01 30.24 10.37
N ILE A 568 15.03 29.45 10.04
CA ILE A 568 16.45 29.85 10.14
C ILE A 568 16.70 31.03 9.21
N ALA A 569 16.23 30.96 7.97
CA ALA A 569 16.45 32.04 7.03
C ALA A 569 15.68 33.32 7.40
N GLN A 570 14.49 33.21 7.98
CA GLN A 570 13.75 34.36 8.52
C GLN A 570 14.47 35.00 9.72
N SER A 571 15.10 34.19 10.58
CA SER A 571 15.75 34.67 11.81
C SER A 571 17.20 35.13 11.63
N THR A 572 17.92 34.56 10.67
CA THR A 572 19.37 34.79 10.46
C THR A 572 19.72 35.37 9.09
N GLY A 573 18.78 35.39 8.14
CA GLY A 573 19.03 35.74 6.73
C GLY A 573 19.73 34.63 5.93
N ARG A 574 20.21 33.56 6.58
CA ARG A 574 20.99 32.49 5.94
C ARG A 574 20.08 31.38 5.42
N ARG A 575 20.15 31.07 4.12
CA ARG A 575 19.42 29.97 3.48
C ARG A 575 20.28 28.70 3.51
N LEU A 576 19.88 27.73 4.32
CA LEU A 576 20.52 26.42 4.38
C LEU A 576 19.76 25.41 3.52
N THR A 577 20.47 24.41 3.04
CA THR A 577 19.93 23.22 2.36
C THR A 577 20.53 21.97 3.00
N MET A 578 19.93 20.79 2.75
CA MET A 578 20.46 19.53 3.28
C MET A 578 21.91 19.26 2.84
N TYR A 579 22.28 19.68 1.62
CA TYR A 579 23.60 19.45 1.04
C TYR A 579 24.66 20.49 1.45
N SER A 580 24.25 21.61 2.04
CA SER A 580 25.18 22.65 2.51
C SER A 580 25.68 22.43 3.94
N LEU A 581 25.19 21.40 4.63
CA LEU A 581 25.60 21.11 6.01
C LEU A 581 26.91 20.32 6.03
N PRO A 582 27.85 20.61 6.95
CA PRO A 582 29.06 19.81 7.12
C PRO A 582 28.69 18.40 7.62
N TYR A 583 29.40 17.35 7.20
CA TYR A 583 29.12 15.95 7.63
C TYR A 583 29.95 15.47 8.82
N ASP A 584 30.89 16.30 9.27
CA ASP A 584 31.93 16.04 10.26
C ASP A 584 31.80 16.93 11.50
N ASP A 585 30.62 17.49 11.75
CA ASP A 585 30.35 18.38 12.89
C ASP A 585 30.44 17.62 14.23
N GLN A 586 31.54 17.83 14.94
CA GLN A 586 31.84 17.16 16.21
C GLN A 586 30.77 17.41 17.28
N GLU A 587 30.22 18.62 17.34
CA GLU A 587 29.19 18.97 18.31
C GLU A 587 27.89 18.17 18.13
N THR A 588 27.48 17.96 16.87
CA THR A 588 26.33 17.12 16.53
C THR A 588 26.58 15.67 16.95
N TYR A 589 27.74 15.10 16.65
CA TYR A 589 28.07 13.74 17.08
C TYR A 589 28.13 13.60 18.60
N GLN A 590 28.67 14.58 19.32
CA GLN A 590 28.69 14.57 20.79
C GLN A 590 27.27 14.58 21.39
N MET A 591 26.34 15.34 20.82
CA MET A 591 24.92 15.30 21.22
C MET A 591 24.32 13.91 20.99
N ILE A 592 24.59 13.32 19.82
CA ILE A 592 24.14 11.97 19.46
C ILE A 592 24.71 10.93 20.43
N GLN A 593 26.01 10.99 20.76
CA GLN A 593 26.67 10.08 21.70
C GLN A 593 26.09 10.13 23.12
N ARG A 594 25.56 11.29 23.54
CA ARG A 594 24.83 11.46 24.81
C ARG A 594 23.39 10.94 24.77
N ALA A 595 22.98 10.39 23.62
CA ALA A 595 21.60 9.97 23.33
C ALA A 595 20.57 11.10 23.46
N ASP A 596 20.97 12.35 23.21
CA ASP A 596 20.05 13.48 23.20
C ASP A 596 19.40 13.67 21.83
N THR A 597 18.59 12.68 21.45
CA THR A 597 18.03 12.52 20.10
C THR A 597 16.50 12.57 20.07
N VAL A 598 15.86 13.07 21.14
CA VAL A 598 14.39 13.23 21.19
C VAL A 598 13.92 14.16 20.07
N GLY A 599 12.99 13.68 19.23
CA GLY A 599 12.46 14.41 18.09
C GLY A 599 13.24 14.23 16.78
N THR A 600 14.44 13.63 16.83
CA THR A 600 15.28 13.40 15.64
C THR A 600 14.84 12.19 14.83
N PHE A 601 15.21 12.14 13.56
CA PHE A 601 14.77 11.08 12.66
C PHE A 601 15.47 9.73 12.92
N GLN A 602 14.70 8.65 13.02
CA GLN A 602 15.12 7.24 13.17
C GLN A 602 15.85 6.86 14.47
N ILE A 603 16.72 7.73 15.03
CA ILE A 603 17.55 7.42 16.19
C ILE A 603 16.97 7.92 17.53
N GLU A 604 15.65 8.18 17.57
CA GLU A 604 14.94 8.72 18.74
C GLU A 604 14.23 7.66 19.60
N SER A 605 14.16 6.40 19.15
CA SER A 605 13.51 5.33 19.91
C SER A 605 14.33 4.93 21.13
N ARG A 606 13.71 4.40 22.20
CA ARG A 606 14.43 3.96 23.41
C ARG A 606 15.55 2.96 23.12
N ALA A 607 15.33 2.04 22.17
CA ALA A 607 16.34 1.04 21.82
C ALA A 607 17.54 1.69 21.10
N GLN A 608 17.29 2.61 20.17
CA GLN A 608 18.34 3.40 19.51
C GLN A 608 19.08 4.29 20.52
N MET A 609 18.36 5.05 21.33
CA MET A 609 18.95 5.90 22.38
C MET A 609 19.82 5.11 23.38
N SER A 610 19.48 3.84 23.67
CA SER A 610 20.32 3.00 24.54
C SER A 610 21.61 2.51 23.86
N MET A 611 21.62 2.47 22.53
CA MET A 611 22.75 2.02 21.72
C MET A 611 23.74 3.16 21.45
N LEU A 612 23.26 4.38 21.21
CA LEU A 612 24.09 5.54 20.89
C LEU A 612 25.31 5.75 21.83
N PRO A 613 25.19 5.68 23.17
CA PRO A 613 26.35 5.86 24.07
C PRO A 613 27.36 4.71 24.02
N ARG A 614 26.95 3.55 23.52
CA ARG A 614 27.78 2.35 23.33
C ARG A 614 28.45 2.37 21.96
N LEU A 615 27.69 2.67 20.91
CA LEU A 615 28.21 2.80 19.56
C LEU A 615 29.20 3.96 19.46
N LYS A 616 28.91 5.08 20.12
CA LYS A 616 29.65 6.34 20.01
C LYS A 616 29.90 6.76 18.55
N PRO A 617 28.86 7.17 17.81
CA PRO A 617 29.03 7.63 16.43
C PRO A 617 29.99 8.83 16.33
N GLN A 618 30.96 8.78 15.42
CA GLN A 618 31.92 9.85 15.14
C GLN A 618 31.94 10.24 13.65
N THR A 619 31.44 9.36 12.79
CA THR A 619 31.38 9.58 11.34
C THR A 619 29.96 9.37 10.82
N PHE A 620 29.68 9.89 9.63
CA PHE A 620 28.39 9.72 8.99
C PHE A 620 28.02 8.24 8.82
N TYR A 621 29.00 7.39 8.49
CA TYR A 621 28.76 5.96 8.29
C TYR A 621 28.39 5.23 9.59
N ASP A 622 28.77 5.75 10.75
CA ASP A 622 28.32 5.19 12.02
C ASP A 622 26.81 5.33 12.20
N LEU A 623 26.21 6.42 11.69
CA LEU A 623 24.76 6.60 11.70
C LEU A 623 24.07 5.62 10.73
N VAL A 624 24.71 5.30 9.61
CA VAL A 624 24.22 4.26 8.68
C VAL A 624 24.14 2.91 9.41
N ILE A 625 25.15 2.58 10.21
CA ILE A 625 25.18 1.37 11.03
C ILE A 625 24.14 1.41 12.14
N GLU A 626 24.01 2.53 12.86
CA GLU A 626 23.03 2.70 13.96
C GLU A 626 21.58 2.43 13.48
N ILE A 627 21.22 2.97 12.31
CA ILE A 627 19.88 2.77 11.73
C ILE A 627 19.65 1.30 11.33
N ALA A 628 20.71 0.57 10.97
CA ALA A 628 20.64 -0.81 10.56
C ALA A 628 20.65 -1.81 11.71
N ILE A 629 21.41 -1.54 12.78
CA ILE A 629 21.81 -2.53 13.79
C ILE A 629 20.72 -2.83 14.84
N ILE A 630 19.89 -1.85 15.23
CA ILE A 630 18.84 -2.05 16.23
C ILE A 630 17.57 -2.61 15.60
N ARG A 631 17.61 -3.91 15.30
CA ARG A 631 16.52 -4.69 14.71
C ARG A 631 16.49 -6.10 15.28
N PRO A 632 15.32 -6.79 15.29
CA PRO A 632 15.26 -8.12 15.87
C PRO A 632 16.16 -9.17 15.19
N GLY A 633 16.55 -9.00 13.93
CA GLY A 633 17.45 -9.93 13.21
C GLY A 633 18.88 -9.86 13.70
N PRO A 634 19.53 -8.69 13.69
CA PRO A 634 20.82 -8.49 14.36
C PRO A 634 20.83 -8.96 15.83
N ILE A 635 19.73 -8.79 16.56
CA ILE A 635 19.57 -9.30 17.94
C ILE A 635 19.56 -10.84 17.95
N GLN A 636 18.77 -11.49 17.09
CA GLN A 636 18.68 -12.95 16.97
C GLN A 636 19.98 -13.58 16.45
N GLY A 637 20.65 -12.92 15.50
CA GLY A 637 21.94 -13.32 14.95
C GLY A 637 23.14 -12.98 15.85
N LYS A 638 22.89 -12.45 17.06
CA LYS A 638 23.90 -12.08 18.07
C LYS A 638 25.03 -11.17 17.53
N VAL A 639 24.78 -10.35 16.51
CA VAL A 639 25.84 -9.55 15.84
C VAL A 639 26.16 -8.23 16.56
N ILE A 640 25.25 -7.75 17.40
CA ILE A 640 25.39 -6.45 18.09
C ILE A 640 26.56 -6.48 19.07
N HIS A 641 26.69 -7.54 19.87
CA HIS A 641 27.72 -7.64 20.89
C HIS A 641 29.14 -7.74 20.30
N PRO A 642 29.43 -8.63 19.33
CA PRO A 642 30.74 -8.69 18.68
C PRO A 642 31.11 -7.37 17.99
N TYR A 643 30.15 -6.71 17.34
CA TYR A 643 30.42 -5.42 16.69
C TYR A 643 30.85 -4.34 17.68
N LEU A 644 30.14 -4.23 18.82
CA LEU A 644 30.51 -3.31 19.89
C LEU A 644 31.86 -3.66 20.53
N GLN A 645 32.15 -4.95 20.75
CA GLN A 645 33.44 -5.39 21.32
C GLN A 645 34.61 -5.04 20.41
N ARG A 646 34.48 -5.25 19.10
CA ARG A 646 35.52 -4.85 18.12
C ARG A 646 35.68 -3.34 18.05
N ARG A 647 34.59 -2.60 18.12
CA ARG A 647 34.61 -1.12 18.11
C ARG A 647 35.25 -0.54 19.36
N GLU A 648 35.03 -1.15 20.52
CA GLU A 648 35.69 -0.82 21.78
C GLU A 648 37.13 -1.38 21.86
N SER A 649 37.66 -1.97 20.78
CA SER A 649 38.98 -2.63 20.72
C SER A 649 39.18 -3.74 21.76
N ARG A 650 38.08 -4.33 22.27
CA ARG A 650 38.08 -5.47 23.21
C ARG A 650 38.24 -6.82 22.50
N GLU A 651 37.94 -6.87 21.20
CA GLU A 651 38.12 -8.03 20.32
C GLU A 651 38.90 -7.59 19.07
N LYS A 652 39.87 -8.40 18.62
CA LYS A 652 40.62 -8.11 17.39
C LYS A 652 39.73 -8.34 16.16
N ILE A 653 39.82 -7.43 15.18
CA ILE A 653 39.10 -7.59 13.90
C ILE A 653 39.77 -8.72 13.11
N SER A 654 39.00 -9.76 12.78
CA SER A 654 39.43 -10.89 11.97
C SER A 654 38.62 -10.97 10.68
N TYR A 655 39.29 -11.23 9.55
CA TYR A 655 38.65 -11.52 8.27
C TYR A 655 38.94 -12.99 7.90
N PRO A 656 37.92 -13.82 7.66
CA PRO A 656 38.13 -15.24 7.33
C PRO A 656 38.86 -15.47 6.01
N HIS A 657 38.84 -14.50 5.10
CA HIS A 657 39.46 -14.59 3.77
C HIS A 657 39.76 -13.18 3.23
N GLU A 658 40.84 -12.98 2.46
CA GLU A 658 41.24 -11.66 1.93
C GLU A 658 40.17 -11.01 1.05
N LYS A 659 39.55 -11.78 0.14
CA LYS A 659 38.38 -11.35 -0.66
C LYS A 659 37.22 -10.76 0.15
N LEU A 660 37.09 -11.10 1.44
CA LEU A 660 36.02 -10.58 2.31
C LEU A 660 36.38 -9.26 2.99
N ARG A 661 37.67 -8.92 3.08
CA ARG A 661 38.13 -7.67 3.69
C ARG A 661 37.47 -6.42 3.08
N PRO A 662 37.47 -6.18 1.75
CA PRO A 662 36.86 -4.98 1.18
C PRO A 662 35.33 -4.90 1.40
N ILE A 663 34.68 -6.03 1.70
CA ILE A 663 33.24 -6.10 1.94
C ILE A 663 32.92 -5.78 3.41
N LEU A 664 33.75 -6.26 4.34
CA LEU A 664 33.46 -6.25 5.78
C LEU A 664 34.26 -5.24 6.60
N GLU A 665 35.28 -4.61 6.04
CA GLU A 665 36.15 -3.67 6.77
C GLU A 665 35.36 -2.53 7.43
N ARG A 666 34.40 -1.98 6.70
CA ARG A 666 33.54 -0.88 7.16
C ARG A 666 32.59 -1.27 8.29
N THR A 667 32.36 -2.56 8.48
CA THR A 667 31.51 -3.12 9.54
C THR A 667 32.32 -4.01 10.49
N LEU A 668 33.64 -3.78 10.58
CA LEU A 668 34.56 -4.43 11.52
C LEU A 668 34.52 -5.97 11.42
N GLY A 669 34.44 -6.52 10.21
CA GLY A 669 34.45 -7.97 9.98
C GLY A 669 33.10 -8.65 10.21
N ILE A 670 32.00 -7.91 10.37
CA ILE A 670 30.66 -8.46 10.68
C ILE A 670 29.68 -8.04 9.58
N PRO A 671 28.98 -8.96 8.91
CA PRO A 671 27.98 -8.59 7.92
C PRO A 671 26.72 -8.05 8.61
N ILE A 672 26.37 -6.79 8.29
CA ILE A 672 25.20 -6.09 8.82
C ILE A 672 24.15 -5.88 7.73
N PHE A 673 24.59 -5.65 6.49
CA PHE A 673 23.73 -5.29 5.37
C PHE A 673 23.44 -6.47 4.43
N GLN A 674 22.31 -6.38 3.72
CA GLN A 674 21.94 -7.37 2.69
C GLN A 674 22.94 -7.38 1.52
N GLU A 675 23.44 -6.20 1.12
CA GLU A 675 24.44 -6.01 0.07
C GLU A 675 25.74 -6.74 0.40
N GLN A 676 26.16 -6.70 1.66
CA GLN A 676 27.34 -7.45 2.13
C GLN A 676 27.11 -8.95 2.02
N ALA A 677 25.94 -9.44 2.43
CA ALA A 677 25.59 -10.86 2.33
C ALA A 677 25.59 -11.35 0.86
N MET A 678 25.07 -10.55 -0.06
CA MET A 678 25.13 -10.83 -1.51
C MET A 678 26.59 -10.83 -2.02
N ARG A 679 27.39 -9.82 -1.65
CA ARG A 679 28.80 -9.75 -2.04
C ARG A 679 29.61 -10.92 -1.49
N ILE A 680 29.28 -11.42 -0.28
CA ILE A 680 29.89 -12.64 0.27
C ILE A 680 29.52 -13.85 -0.60
N ALA A 681 28.23 -14.03 -0.94
CA ALA A 681 27.80 -15.13 -1.81
C ALA A 681 28.50 -15.12 -3.19
N ILE A 682 28.74 -13.93 -3.75
CA ILE A 682 29.47 -13.77 -5.01
C ILE A 682 30.97 -14.07 -4.83
N ALA A 683 31.60 -13.47 -3.81
CA ALA A 683 33.06 -13.50 -3.65
C ALA A 683 33.60 -14.87 -3.20
N VAL A 684 32.85 -15.59 -2.35
CA VAL A 684 33.28 -16.87 -1.76
C VAL A 684 32.25 -17.99 -1.88
N GLY A 685 31.04 -17.71 -2.37
CA GLY A 685 30.00 -18.73 -2.57
C GLY A 685 29.88 -19.25 -4.01
N ASN A 686 30.64 -18.70 -4.96
CA ASN A 686 30.56 -19.00 -6.40
C ASN A 686 29.17 -18.71 -7.01
N PHE A 687 28.50 -17.66 -6.53
CA PHE A 687 27.21 -17.19 -7.09
C PHE A 687 27.43 -16.15 -8.17
N THR A 688 26.60 -16.16 -9.21
CA THR A 688 26.43 -14.97 -10.07
C THR A 688 25.70 -13.86 -9.31
N PRO A 689 25.79 -12.58 -9.74
CA PRO A 689 25.03 -11.49 -9.13
C PRO A 689 23.50 -11.74 -9.10
N GLY A 690 22.91 -12.31 -10.14
CA GLY A 690 21.47 -12.61 -10.14
C GLY A 690 21.10 -13.81 -9.27
N GLU A 691 21.92 -14.85 -9.21
CA GLU A 691 21.74 -15.95 -8.26
C GLU A 691 21.77 -15.46 -6.81
N ALA A 692 22.69 -14.54 -6.46
CA ALA A 692 22.78 -13.97 -5.12
C ALA A 692 21.52 -13.17 -4.75
N ASN A 693 20.88 -12.53 -5.73
CA ASN A 693 19.60 -11.84 -5.53
C ASN A 693 18.41 -12.82 -5.42
N GLU A 694 18.40 -13.93 -6.17
CA GLU A 694 17.38 -14.97 -6.04
C GLU A 694 17.46 -15.69 -4.69
N LEU A 695 18.68 -15.98 -4.20
CA LEU A 695 18.91 -16.42 -2.83
C LEU A 695 18.22 -15.46 -1.84
N ARG A 696 18.42 -14.15 -1.98
CA ARG A 696 17.78 -13.12 -1.12
C ARG A 696 16.24 -13.12 -1.22
N LYS A 697 15.66 -13.22 -2.42
CA LYS A 697 14.19 -13.22 -2.62
C LYS A 697 13.54 -14.44 -1.97
N ASN A 698 14.11 -15.63 -2.25
CA ASN A 698 13.60 -16.89 -1.72
C ASN A 698 13.73 -16.94 -0.20
N ILE A 699 14.82 -16.38 0.34
CA ILE A 699 15.02 -16.17 1.78
C ILE A 699 13.80 -15.42 2.36
N GLY A 700 13.30 -14.37 1.70
CA GLY A 700 12.08 -13.64 2.13
C GLY A 700 10.80 -14.46 2.33
N LEU A 701 10.68 -15.66 1.73
CA LEU A 701 9.48 -16.51 1.76
C LEU A 701 9.49 -17.59 2.86
N TRP A 702 10.53 -17.62 3.70
CA TRP A 702 10.83 -18.73 4.62
C TRP A 702 9.72 -19.11 5.62
N ASN A 703 8.82 -18.20 5.98
CA ASN A 703 7.75 -18.43 6.98
C ASN A 703 6.37 -18.77 6.40
N MET A 704 6.21 -18.84 5.08
CA MET A 704 4.97 -19.35 4.50
C MET A 704 5.01 -20.88 4.57
N LYS A 705 4.10 -21.49 5.34
CA LYS A 705 4.03 -22.96 5.55
C LYS A 705 4.01 -23.77 4.24
N ASP A 706 3.60 -23.15 3.13
CA ASP A 706 3.50 -23.77 1.81
C ASP A 706 4.76 -23.60 0.91
N PHE A 707 5.78 -22.83 1.34
CA PHE A 707 6.98 -22.48 0.53
C PHE A 707 8.31 -23.01 1.08
N VAL A 708 8.28 -23.77 2.17
CA VAL A 708 9.49 -24.25 2.88
C VAL A 708 10.36 -25.21 2.02
N ARG A 709 9.85 -25.73 0.90
CA ARG A 709 10.55 -26.72 0.05
C ARG A 709 11.54 -26.15 -0.98
N ASP A 710 11.50 -24.84 -1.30
CA ASP A 710 12.32 -24.25 -2.39
C ASP A 710 13.64 -23.60 -1.95
N LEU A 711 13.97 -23.63 -0.66
CA LEU A 711 15.09 -22.88 -0.06
C LEU A 711 16.37 -23.68 0.20
N ASP A 712 16.23 -24.98 0.49
CA ASP A 712 17.36 -25.85 0.78
C ASP A 712 18.41 -25.91 -0.35
N PRO A 713 18.04 -25.91 -1.65
CA PRO A 713 19.02 -25.96 -2.75
C PRO A 713 20.01 -24.78 -2.75
N TRP A 714 19.52 -23.57 -2.44
CA TRP A 714 20.33 -22.36 -2.47
C TRP A 714 21.33 -22.29 -1.30
N ILE A 715 20.91 -22.73 -0.12
CA ILE A 715 21.81 -22.81 1.04
C ILE A 715 22.87 -23.87 0.83
N ILE A 716 22.50 -25.03 0.28
CA ILE A 716 23.46 -26.10 -0.05
C ILE A 716 24.51 -25.59 -1.05
N LYS A 717 24.07 -24.87 -2.10
CA LYS A 717 25.00 -24.26 -3.08
C LYS A 717 25.97 -23.29 -2.42
N LEU A 718 25.48 -22.41 -1.56
CA LEU A 718 26.31 -21.43 -0.84
C LEU A 718 27.35 -22.10 0.04
N GLN A 719 26.95 -23.10 0.83
CA GLN A 719 27.86 -23.86 1.69
C GLN A 719 28.92 -24.59 0.87
N LYS A 720 28.53 -25.19 -0.25
CA LYS A 720 29.47 -25.88 -1.16
C LYS A 720 30.53 -24.90 -1.69
N GLY A 721 30.11 -23.75 -2.23
CA GLY A 721 31.05 -22.76 -2.76
C GLY A 721 31.99 -22.18 -1.69
N MET A 722 31.49 -21.96 -0.47
CA MET A 722 32.33 -21.50 0.64
C MET A 722 33.38 -22.53 1.07
N ARG A 723 33.02 -23.82 1.09
CA ARG A 723 33.98 -24.90 1.38
C ARG A 723 35.05 -25.02 0.29
N GLU A 724 34.66 -24.90 -0.99
CA GLU A 724 35.59 -24.88 -2.13
C GLU A 724 36.60 -23.70 -2.03
N ASN A 725 36.17 -22.57 -1.47
CA ASN A 725 37.01 -21.40 -1.22
C ASN A 725 37.74 -21.43 0.15
N HIS A 726 37.82 -22.59 0.81
CA HIS A 726 38.55 -22.80 2.09
C HIS A 726 38.09 -21.87 3.24
N ILE A 727 36.80 -21.52 3.27
CA ILE A 727 36.23 -20.73 4.36
C ILE A 727 35.99 -21.61 5.60
N PRO A 728 36.38 -21.19 6.82
CA PRO A 728 36.16 -21.96 8.04
C PRO A 728 34.68 -22.30 8.28
N GLU A 729 34.38 -23.54 8.67
CA GLU A 729 33.01 -24.05 8.82
C GLU A 729 32.18 -23.23 9.83
N ASP A 730 32.81 -22.72 10.90
CA ASP A 730 32.16 -21.83 11.88
C ASP A 730 31.63 -20.54 11.22
N PHE A 731 32.40 -19.96 10.29
CA PHE A 731 31.99 -18.78 9.56
C PHE A 731 30.91 -19.09 8.52
N ILE A 732 30.93 -20.28 7.91
CA ILE A 732 29.87 -20.76 7.01
C ILE A 732 28.56 -20.88 7.79
N MET A 733 28.57 -21.58 8.93
CA MET A 733 27.39 -21.74 9.78
C MET A 733 26.87 -20.39 10.30
N GLN A 734 27.77 -19.48 10.70
CA GLN A 734 27.42 -18.13 11.11
C GLN A 734 26.78 -17.34 9.97
N THR A 735 27.37 -17.36 8.77
CA THR A 735 26.85 -16.63 7.60
C THR A 735 25.50 -17.18 7.16
N VAL A 736 25.31 -18.51 7.17
CA VAL A 736 24.02 -19.15 6.88
C VAL A 736 22.99 -18.81 7.95
N GLY A 737 23.35 -18.86 9.24
CA GLY A 737 22.47 -18.46 10.34
C GLY A 737 22.07 -16.98 10.28
N GLN A 738 22.99 -16.12 9.85
CA GLN A 738 22.71 -14.72 9.60
C GLN A 738 21.80 -14.53 8.39
N LEU A 739 22.09 -15.17 7.24
CA LEU A 739 21.24 -15.14 6.03
C LEU A 739 19.81 -15.59 6.33
N LYS A 740 19.68 -16.61 7.18
CA LYS A 740 18.42 -17.06 7.78
C LYS A 740 17.76 -15.96 8.62
N GLY A 741 18.50 -15.26 9.48
CA GLY A 741 18.00 -14.09 10.23
C GLY A 741 17.68 -12.86 9.36
N PHE A 742 18.30 -12.73 8.18
CA PHE A 742 18.09 -11.63 7.23
C PHE A 742 16.68 -11.64 6.62
N VAL A 743 15.99 -12.79 6.59
CA VAL A 743 14.60 -12.95 6.10
C VAL A 743 13.64 -11.93 6.71
N HIS A 744 13.78 -11.68 8.01
CA HIS A 744 12.83 -10.86 8.74
C HIS A 744 13.29 -9.40 8.91
N TYR A 745 14.60 -9.14 8.79
CA TYR A 745 15.18 -7.89 9.32
C TYR A 745 16.38 -7.34 8.55
N GLY A 746 16.78 -7.98 7.45
CA GLY A 746 17.86 -7.47 6.61
C GLY A 746 17.60 -6.05 6.13
N PHE A 747 18.57 -5.17 6.33
CA PHE A 747 18.43 -3.78 5.92
C PHE A 747 19.31 -3.47 4.69
N PRO A 748 18.74 -2.85 3.64
CA PRO A 748 19.54 -2.35 2.52
C PRO A 748 20.51 -1.27 3.00
N GLU A 749 21.80 -1.41 2.69
CA GLU A 749 22.80 -0.37 2.93
C GLU A 749 22.40 0.93 2.25
N SER A 750 21.98 0.87 0.98
CA SER A 750 21.59 2.05 0.20
C SER A 750 20.44 2.83 0.83
N HIS A 751 19.48 2.11 1.41
CA HIS A 751 18.35 2.71 2.13
C HIS A 751 18.78 3.27 3.49
N ALA A 752 19.71 2.60 4.18
CA ALA A 752 20.30 3.08 5.42
C ALA A 752 21.05 4.40 5.22
N VAL A 753 21.82 4.52 4.14
CA VAL A 753 22.55 5.74 3.78
C VAL A 753 21.58 6.90 3.53
N SER A 754 20.53 6.70 2.73
CA SER A 754 19.50 7.73 2.50
C SER A 754 18.83 8.20 3.80
N PHE A 755 18.56 7.29 4.75
CA PHE A 755 17.95 7.66 6.03
C PHE A 755 18.92 8.31 7.00
N ALA A 756 20.19 7.90 6.99
CA ALA A 756 21.24 8.49 7.80
C ALA A 756 21.44 9.98 7.49
N LEU A 757 21.27 10.39 6.22
CA LEU A 757 21.30 11.79 5.83
C LEU A 757 20.22 12.61 6.56
N ILE A 758 18.97 12.13 6.54
CA ILE A 758 17.86 12.83 7.20
C ILE A 758 18.04 12.82 8.73
N ALA A 759 18.53 11.71 9.30
CA ALA A 759 18.86 11.60 10.71
C ALA A 759 19.92 12.64 11.11
N TYR A 760 21.02 12.70 10.36
CA TYR A 760 22.09 13.67 10.58
C TYR A 760 21.60 15.12 10.46
N VAL A 761 20.90 15.46 9.38
CA VAL A 761 20.32 16.81 9.19
C VAL A 761 19.41 17.18 10.37
N SER A 762 18.56 16.27 10.82
CA SER A 762 17.68 16.53 11.97
C SER A 762 18.44 16.75 13.27
N CYS A 763 19.54 16.03 13.49
CA CYS A 763 20.39 16.20 14.67
C CYS A 763 21.18 17.52 14.62
N TYR A 764 21.74 17.85 13.45
CA TYR A 764 22.45 19.11 13.25
C TYR A 764 21.54 20.31 13.51
N LEU A 765 20.30 20.27 12.98
CA LEU A 765 19.31 21.32 13.21
C LEU A 765 18.90 21.42 14.68
N LYS A 766 18.68 20.30 15.37
CA LYS A 766 18.39 20.28 16.82
C LYS A 766 19.54 20.91 17.62
N LYS A 767 20.79 20.56 17.30
CA LYS A 767 21.97 21.01 18.04
C LYS A 767 22.27 22.50 17.84
N HIS A 768 22.22 22.97 16.59
CA HIS A 768 22.65 24.34 16.23
C HIS A 768 21.50 25.36 16.20
N TYR A 769 20.26 24.90 15.99
CA TYR A 769 19.08 25.76 15.87
C TYR A 769 17.88 25.18 16.66
N PRO A 770 18.02 24.91 17.98
CA PRO A 770 17.02 24.19 18.75
C PRO A 770 15.64 24.87 18.73
N ALA A 771 15.59 26.20 18.88
CA ALA A 771 14.31 26.93 18.90
C ALA A 771 13.55 26.80 17.56
N GLN A 772 14.24 27.00 16.44
CA GLN A 772 13.69 26.83 15.08
C GLN A 772 13.26 25.38 14.86
N TYR A 773 14.10 24.42 15.26
CA TYR A 773 13.87 23.00 15.08
C TYR A 773 12.62 22.52 15.82
N PHE A 774 12.49 22.84 17.12
CA PHE A 774 11.32 22.43 17.89
C PHE A 774 10.04 23.11 17.42
N VAL A 775 10.06 24.38 17.00
CA VAL A 775 8.90 25.04 16.38
C VAL A 775 8.50 24.30 15.10
N ALA A 776 9.46 23.99 14.23
CA ALA A 776 9.21 23.27 12.99
C ALA A 776 8.62 21.87 13.24
N MET A 777 9.16 21.14 14.22
CA MET A 777 8.66 19.81 14.64
C MET A 777 7.23 19.88 15.20
N LEU A 778 6.94 20.85 16.07
CA LEU A 778 5.60 21.06 16.64
C LEU A 778 4.59 21.44 15.55
N ASN A 779 5.00 22.28 14.60
CA ASN A 779 4.16 22.71 13.48
C ASN A 779 4.01 21.63 12.39
N SER A 780 4.75 20.54 12.46
CA SER A 780 4.66 19.43 11.50
C SER A 780 3.93 18.22 12.07
N GLN A 781 3.46 18.26 13.33
CA GLN A 781 2.74 17.15 13.94
C GLN A 781 1.47 16.78 13.16
N PRO A 782 1.14 15.47 13.02
CA PRO A 782 1.78 14.32 13.66
C PRO A 782 3.07 13.85 12.96
N VAL A 783 4.22 13.90 13.66
CA VAL A 783 5.53 13.38 13.19
C VAL A 783 6.36 12.84 14.35
N GLY A 784 7.22 11.86 14.06
CA GLY A 784 8.13 11.27 15.04
C GLY A 784 7.42 10.40 16.09
N PHE A 785 8.18 9.97 17.11
CA PHE A 785 7.70 9.07 18.17
C PHE A 785 7.08 9.79 19.37
N TYR A 786 7.43 11.06 19.61
CA TYR A 786 7.12 11.78 20.84
C TYR A 786 5.94 12.74 20.71
N SER A 787 5.18 12.90 21.80
CA SER A 787 4.11 13.88 21.88
C SER A 787 4.67 15.31 21.93
N SER A 788 3.82 16.29 21.59
CA SER A 788 4.18 17.71 21.70
C SER A 788 4.70 18.07 23.10
N HIS A 789 4.15 17.48 24.17
CA HIS A 789 4.65 17.71 25.54
C HIS A 789 6.09 17.24 25.72
N ALA A 790 6.43 16.04 25.25
CA ALA A 790 7.78 15.51 25.37
C ALA A 790 8.79 16.34 24.55
N LEU A 791 8.40 16.81 23.36
CA LEU A 791 9.21 17.72 22.55
C LEU A 791 9.45 19.05 23.26
N LEU A 792 8.44 19.62 23.91
CA LEU A 792 8.59 20.86 24.70
C LEU A 792 9.53 20.66 25.91
N GLN A 793 9.49 19.49 26.57
CA GLN A 793 10.44 19.20 27.65
C GLN A 793 11.86 19.04 27.14
N ALA A 794 12.06 18.44 25.95
CA ALA A 794 13.36 18.37 25.31
C ALA A 794 13.88 19.78 24.96
N ALA A 795 13.03 20.63 24.38
CA ALA A 795 13.38 22.02 24.08
C ALA A 795 13.87 22.79 25.33
N LYS A 796 13.21 22.61 26.48
CA LYS A 796 13.65 23.22 27.74
C LYS A 796 15.02 22.72 28.21
N ARG A 797 15.29 21.42 28.06
CA ARG A 797 16.60 20.83 28.38
C ARG A 797 17.70 21.36 27.47
N ASP A 798 17.35 21.65 26.23
CA ASP A 798 18.23 22.25 25.21
C ASP A 798 18.35 23.78 25.39
N GLY A 799 17.88 24.34 26.51
CA GLY A 799 18.01 25.76 26.85
C GLY A 799 16.99 26.69 26.19
N VAL A 800 15.97 26.16 25.52
CA VAL A 800 14.96 26.97 24.83
C VAL A 800 13.83 27.36 25.78
N GLU A 801 13.60 28.67 25.93
CA GLU A 801 12.45 29.18 26.67
C GLU A 801 11.14 29.01 25.89
N ILE A 802 10.08 28.64 26.61
CA ILE A 802 8.76 28.35 26.05
C ILE A 802 7.73 29.26 26.70
N LEU A 803 7.17 30.15 25.89
CA LEU A 803 6.11 31.06 26.27
C LEU A 803 4.74 30.39 26.02
N PRO A 804 3.81 30.47 26.99
CA PRO A 804 2.52 29.80 26.90
C PRO A 804 1.65 30.37 25.77
N ILE A 805 0.57 29.67 25.45
CA ILE A 805 -0.43 30.18 24.51
C ILE A 805 -1.04 31.45 25.11
N CYS A 806 -1.16 32.49 24.30
CA CYS A 806 -1.63 33.80 24.71
C CYS A 806 -2.59 34.35 23.68
N ILE A 807 -3.80 34.74 24.10
CA ILE A 807 -4.82 35.25 23.20
C ILE A 807 -4.33 36.45 22.37
N GLU A 808 -3.53 37.33 22.96
CA GLU A 808 -3.03 38.54 22.29
C GLU A 808 -1.85 38.28 21.35
N LYS A 809 -1.02 37.26 21.63
CA LYS A 809 0.33 37.13 21.03
C LYS A 809 0.55 35.85 20.24
N SER A 810 -0.26 34.82 20.47
CA SER A 810 -0.15 33.54 19.75
C SER A 810 -0.85 33.60 18.40
N PHE A 811 -0.35 32.82 17.44
CA PHE A 811 -1.01 32.54 16.17
C PHE A 811 -1.51 31.09 16.15
N TRP A 812 -2.08 30.63 15.04
CA TRP A 812 -2.44 29.22 14.88
C TRP A 812 -1.22 28.32 15.08
N ASP A 813 -0.16 28.60 14.33
CA ASP A 813 1.13 27.92 14.43
C ASP A 813 1.97 28.43 15.60
N ASN A 814 2.86 27.56 16.09
CA ASN A 814 3.90 27.95 17.03
C ASN A 814 4.87 28.89 16.30
N SER A 815 5.34 29.93 16.97
CA SER A 815 6.19 30.96 16.37
C SER A 815 7.45 31.21 17.18
N LEU A 816 8.45 31.79 16.52
CA LEU A 816 9.66 32.28 17.16
C LEU A 816 9.44 33.70 17.66
N LYS A 817 9.94 33.99 18.85
CA LYS A 817 9.99 35.35 19.38
C LYS A 817 11.41 35.69 19.78
N LYS A 818 11.92 36.80 19.23
CA LYS A 818 13.20 37.37 19.63
C LYS A 818 13.01 38.18 20.91
N LYS A 819 13.84 37.94 21.91
CA LYS A 819 13.91 38.74 23.13
C LYS A 819 14.74 40.00 22.91
N ALA A 820 14.63 40.94 23.85
CA ALA A 820 15.42 42.17 23.86
C ALA A 820 16.93 41.91 23.95
N ASN A 821 17.35 40.80 24.59
CA ASN A 821 18.75 40.38 24.69
C ASN A 821 19.27 39.63 23.45
N GLY A 822 18.43 39.43 22.41
CA GLY A 822 18.80 38.73 21.18
C GLY A 822 18.43 37.25 21.13
N ASP A 823 18.11 36.62 22.27
CA ASP A 823 17.76 35.19 22.34
C ASP A 823 16.43 34.88 21.64
N ILE A 824 16.33 33.67 21.09
CA ILE A 824 15.13 33.19 20.42
C ILE A 824 14.38 32.24 21.36
N CYS A 825 13.11 32.54 21.61
CA CYS A 825 12.20 31.72 22.40
C CYS A 825 11.01 31.23 21.56
N ILE A 826 10.33 30.20 22.05
CA ILE A 826 9.16 29.60 21.40
C ILE A 826 7.89 30.21 21.97
N ARG A 827 6.99 30.71 21.13
CA ARG A 827 5.60 31.02 21.49
C ARG A 827 4.70 29.90 21.02
N LEU A 828 3.97 29.28 21.97
CA LEU A 828 3.03 28.22 21.63
C LEU A 828 1.84 28.77 20.82
N GLY A 829 1.46 28.03 19.78
CA GLY A 829 0.33 28.33 18.91
C GLY A 829 -0.98 27.66 19.35
N PHE A 830 -2.09 28.19 18.88
CA PHE A 830 -3.44 27.69 19.20
C PHE A 830 -3.68 26.24 18.72
N ARG A 831 -2.95 25.77 17.70
CA ARG A 831 -3.06 24.40 17.18
C ARG A 831 -2.79 23.29 18.20
N LEU A 832 -2.14 23.61 19.33
CA LEU A 832 -1.89 22.66 20.41
C LEU A 832 -3.08 22.49 21.36
N ILE A 833 -4.11 23.34 21.25
CA ILE A 833 -5.31 23.27 22.09
C ILE A 833 -6.23 22.17 21.56
N ARG A 834 -6.41 21.14 22.37
CA ARG A 834 -7.32 20.05 22.04
C ARG A 834 -8.78 20.53 22.03
N GLY A 835 -9.47 20.33 20.92
CA GLY A 835 -10.89 20.66 20.76
C GLY A 835 -11.16 22.08 20.24
N LEU A 836 -10.11 22.89 20.02
CA LEU A 836 -10.25 24.19 19.37
C LEU A 836 -10.33 24.03 17.85
N SER A 837 -11.33 24.64 17.22
CA SER A 837 -11.47 24.65 15.77
C SER A 837 -10.54 25.66 15.11
N GLN A 838 -9.88 25.25 14.01
CA GLN A 838 -9.02 26.16 13.23
C GLN A 838 -9.83 27.30 12.61
N LYS A 839 -11.00 27.00 12.04
CA LYS A 839 -11.89 28.01 11.45
C LYS A 839 -12.36 29.05 12.48
N GLY A 840 -12.65 28.62 13.71
CA GLY A 840 -13.09 29.52 14.78
C GLY A 840 -12.02 30.54 15.16
N ILE A 841 -10.75 30.10 15.28
CA ILE A 841 -9.65 31.00 15.67
C ILE A 841 -9.14 31.85 14.49
N GLU A 842 -9.27 31.41 13.24
CA GLU A 842 -8.88 32.19 12.06
C GLU A 842 -9.67 33.50 11.94
N GLY A 843 -10.98 33.50 12.18
CA GLY A 843 -11.79 34.72 12.19
C GLY A 843 -11.36 35.72 13.29
N PHE A 844 -10.92 35.21 14.44
CA PHE A 844 -10.32 36.02 15.49
C PHE A 844 -8.98 36.61 15.09
N LEU A 845 -8.08 35.79 14.53
CA LEU A 845 -6.76 36.25 14.11
C LEU A 845 -6.87 37.36 13.06
N GLN A 846 -7.80 37.24 12.11
CA GLN A 846 -8.11 38.30 11.13
C GLN A 846 -8.60 39.59 11.81
N SER A 847 -9.49 39.47 12.80
CA SER A 847 -9.99 40.64 13.56
C SER A 847 -8.87 41.34 14.34
N ARG A 848 -7.93 40.57 14.92
CA ARG A 848 -6.77 41.11 15.62
C ARG A 848 -5.81 41.80 14.66
N GLU A 849 -5.59 41.23 13.48
CA GLU A 849 -4.76 41.81 12.41
C GLU A 849 -5.37 43.10 11.84
N SER A 850 -6.70 43.22 11.81
CA SER A 850 -7.40 44.45 11.42
C SER A 850 -7.38 45.55 12.49
N GLY A 851 -6.58 45.39 13.55
CA GLY A 851 -6.40 46.38 14.62
C GLY A 851 -7.48 46.37 15.71
N LYS A 852 -8.41 45.40 15.72
CA LYS A 852 -9.35 45.27 16.85
C LYS A 852 -8.59 44.84 18.10
N THR A 853 -8.85 45.54 19.19
CA THR A 853 -8.28 45.25 20.51
C THR A 853 -9.42 45.03 21.51
N TRP A 854 -9.14 44.26 22.54
CA TRP A 854 -10.09 43.96 23.61
C TRP A 854 -9.43 44.27 24.94
N ARG A 855 -10.18 44.88 25.85
CA ARG A 855 -9.66 45.32 27.15
C ARG A 855 -9.60 44.19 28.17
N ASN A 856 -10.54 43.26 28.09
CA ASN A 856 -10.67 42.12 29.00
C ASN A 856 -11.51 41.00 28.35
N LEU A 857 -11.67 39.89 29.07
CA LEU A 857 -12.43 38.74 28.58
C LEU A 857 -13.91 39.06 28.34
N ASP A 858 -14.54 39.89 29.19
CA ASP A 858 -15.96 40.22 29.04
C ASP A 858 -16.23 41.07 27.79
N ASP A 859 -15.34 42.01 27.49
CA ASP A 859 -15.31 42.81 26.26
C ASP A 859 -15.09 41.92 25.03
N PHE A 860 -14.16 40.97 25.13
CA PHE A 860 -13.89 39.98 24.10
C PHE A 860 -15.09 39.09 23.78
N LEU A 861 -15.74 38.53 24.80
CA LEU A 861 -16.88 37.62 24.62
C LEU A 861 -18.14 38.34 24.10
N LYS A 862 -18.27 39.66 24.33
CA LYS A 862 -19.36 40.48 23.79
C LYS A 862 -19.12 40.89 22.34
N ASN A 863 -17.89 41.26 22.01
CA ASN A 863 -17.56 41.90 20.73
C ASN A 863 -16.95 40.96 19.68
N HIS A 864 -16.66 39.71 20.06
CA HIS A 864 -16.16 38.70 19.14
C HIS A 864 -16.92 37.38 19.30
N PHE A 865 -17.45 36.87 18.18
CA PHE A 865 -18.21 35.63 18.19
C PHE A 865 -17.28 34.41 18.21
N PHE A 866 -17.40 33.60 19.27
CA PHE A 866 -16.84 32.25 19.33
C PHE A 866 -17.94 31.23 19.60
N TYR A 867 -17.81 30.04 19.00
CA TYR A 867 -18.55 28.89 19.50
C TYR A 867 -18.14 28.62 20.95
N ARG A 868 -19.12 28.31 21.82
CA ARG A 868 -18.86 28.04 23.24
C ARG A 868 -17.79 26.97 23.46
N LEU A 869 -17.74 25.95 22.61
CA LEU A 869 -16.71 24.91 22.66
C LEU A 869 -15.30 25.47 22.44
N ASP A 870 -15.13 26.38 21.48
CA ASP A 870 -13.84 27.02 21.17
C ASP A 870 -13.41 27.96 22.30
N ALA A 871 -14.33 28.80 22.80
CA ALA A 871 -14.06 29.67 23.95
C ALA A 871 -13.70 28.85 25.21
N THR A 872 -14.39 27.73 25.43
CA THR A 872 -14.11 26.82 26.57
C THR A 872 -12.74 26.17 26.41
N ALA A 873 -12.37 25.76 25.18
CA ALA A 873 -11.07 25.20 24.89
C ALA A 873 -9.94 26.21 25.14
N LEU A 874 -10.11 27.47 24.72
CA LEU A 874 -9.17 28.58 24.98
C LEU A 874 -9.00 28.84 26.47
N ALA A 875 -10.10 28.91 27.22
CA ALA A 875 -10.08 29.09 28.67
C ALA A 875 -9.42 27.89 29.37
N ALA A 876 -9.76 26.66 28.99
CA ALA A 876 -9.16 25.44 29.55
C ALA A 876 -7.64 25.34 29.28
N ALA A 877 -7.17 25.92 28.18
CA ALA A 877 -5.75 26.02 27.84
C ALA A 877 -5.03 27.20 28.54
N ASN A 878 -5.73 27.97 29.38
CA ASN A 878 -5.23 29.17 30.04
C ASN A 878 -4.75 30.26 29.06
N ALA A 879 -5.38 30.38 27.88
CA ALA A 879 -4.98 31.36 26.86
C ALA A 879 -5.27 32.82 27.27
N PHE A 880 -6.22 33.02 28.18
CA PHE A 880 -6.66 34.32 28.69
C PHE A 880 -5.91 34.81 29.93
N PHE A 881 -4.75 34.23 30.27
CA PHE A 881 -3.98 34.60 31.46
C PHE A 881 -3.55 36.08 31.53
N VAL A 882 -3.59 36.80 30.39
CA VAL A 882 -3.32 38.24 30.31
C VAL A 882 -4.52 39.09 30.76
N TRP A 883 -5.73 38.54 30.73
CA TRP A 883 -6.98 39.25 31.08
C TRP A 883 -7.59 38.75 32.39
N GLU A 884 -7.38 37.48 32.74
CA GLU A 884 -7.98 36.83 33.91
C GLU A 884 -6.94 36.33 34.91
N LYS A 885 -7.32 36.36 36.19
CA LYS A 885 -6.45 35.96 37.32
C LYS A 885 -6.14 34.46 37.33
N SER A 886 -7.11 33.64 36.95
CA SER A 886 -6.95 32.18 36.93
C SER A 886 -7.67 31.52 35.76
N ARG A 887 -7.23 30.31 35.43
CA ARG A 887 -7.89 29.45 34.46
C ARG A 887 -9.35 29.18 34.83
N SER A 888 -9.63 29.01 36.12
CA SER A 888 -10.97 28.74 36.62
C SER A 888 -11.90 29.94 36.39
N ASP A 889 -11.43 31.15 36.66
CA ASP A 889 -12.23 32.38 36.46
C ASP A 889 -12.59 32.56 34.99
N ALA A 890 -11.63 32.36 34.09
CA ALA A 890 -11.87 32.41 32.65
C ALA A 890 -12.89 31.35 32.20
N LEU A 891 -12.83 30.12 32.74
CA LEU A 891 -13.81 29.08 32.45
C LEU A 891 -15.21 29.45 32.94
N TRP A 892 -15.34 29.96 34.15
CA TRP A 892 -16.63 30.39 34.71
C TRP A 892 -17.27 31.48 33.86
N LYS A 893 -16.51 32.50 33.46
CA LYS A 893 -17.00 33.58 32.59
C LYS A 893 -17.45 33.08 31.22
N VAL A 894 -16.68 32.18 30.60
CA VAL A 894 -17.06 31.57 29.31
C VAL A 894 -18.31 30.70 29.44
N GLN A 895 -18.46 29.96 30.53
CA GLN A 895 -19.62 29.10 30.77
C GLN A 895 -20.89 29.89 31.12
N ALA A 896 -20.75 31.12 31.62
CA ALA A 896 -21.84 32.03 31.94
C ALA A 896 -22.46 32.72 30.70
N ILE A 897 -21.85 32.60 29.52
CA ILE A 897 -22.42 33.14 28.28
C ILE A 897 -23.71 32.37 27.93
N PRO A 898 -24.85 33.05 27.71
CA PRO A 898 -26.09 32.42 27.31
C PRO A 898 -25.91 31.59 26.03
N PHE A 899 -26.65 30.48 25.90
CA PHE A 899 -26.75 29.75 24.64
C PHE A 899 -27.40 30.67 23.59
N CYS A 900 -26.61 31.35 22.76
CA CYS A 900 -27.17 31.92 21.53
C CYS A 900 -27.43 30.76 20.57
N PRO A 901 -28.69 30.47 20.21
CA PRO A 901 -28.96 29.55 19.11
C PRO A 901 -28.32 30.13 17.85
N LEU A 902 -27.67 29.25 17.08
CA LEU A 902 -27.15 29.57 15.75
C LEU A 902 -28.32 30.05 14.88
N LEU A 903 -28.26 31.32 14.44
CA LEU A 903 -29.00 31.77 13.27
C LEU A 903 -28.28 31.28 12.00
#